data_AF-A0A971FNX2-F1
#
_entry.id   AF-A0A971FNX2-F1
#
_cell.length_a   1.000
_cell.length_b   1.000
_cell.length_c   1.000
_cell.angle_alpha   90.00
_cell.angle_beta   90.00
_cell.angle_gamma   90.00
#
_symmetry.space_group_name_H-M   'P 1'
#
loop_
_entity.id
_entity.type
_entity.pdbx_description
1 polymer ?
#
loop_
_entity_poly.entity_id
_entity_poly.type
_entity_poly.pdbx_seq_one_letter_code
_entity_poly.pdbx_strand_id
1 'polypeptide(L)'
;MKQIAIGDFVNKLQLTESLRSQFVDIKGHVSKVNIRKNGTVTVSCLLESPCDPDLLCSLEEALEQVWSACDVIISQRFPQKMNAAESACYAAALGKWLIRHLWHEDALVASLLQDAVFSVQGEAVQLLLSDASRQVVTQQHLRQLETMMKKHINADLSYIIQPDGEAKEDLCSYAHRMSRDHRERANRAHTSGKEKRKEMTAANNHQQQTKPMINGSVKNQPERRKPRQNGVAWGRINSDLTRVPIVDLNSETGLALIEGQIFDFETRTISDGTRRLFKFNLTDFTSSISCILFARPADEERIQAELADGAVIAVAAEISFDAQFSKDLQARVLGIQKAKPFAKRTDSELLRRIELHAHTKMSAKDATCGTRELVECAAFMGHEAVAITDHGVVQAFPEAAAVRAELQKKGTSIKIIYGLEGYLVDDGQPVAWHCEQTTLAHGFVAIDVETTGLDPATDRLIEIAAVRFEPDGQGGFIAGDRLCQLVNPGIPVSEKSQMLTGITTEMIAGAPSPLSVLEKLNEWIGDRPVVGHNVFFDINFLRYEGIRTEKDTDPTIKFNPPLIDTLALARLFLPDLKNHRLGQVAEHLRVPLDQAHRAESDALACGMVFSQLWQRSQVTTIDQLNQLAGCLGQDEVVGHNQTVYHVILQAKDRLGLYHLYRIVSDSHLNFFHMRPRIPRSLLTYYKAGLIVGSACERGEIFQSALNAYRSSYDVQQALQQLRSPEALRLARFYDYFEIQPLDNNAFYLRNPDSGLTTTEDLQKINRVIFEWGRQMKKWVCATGDVHFVNPDDEIYRRLLMHDMGYDDADQPTDLSYKTTGEMLDAFAYLGETNARMAVIDHPAAIAAQISADLKPFPDGSFPPLIEQAADEVRNLTWSAALAVYGREGQVPETVRDRIERELASIIENGFAVMYYISHKLVKKSNEDGYIVGSRGSVGSSLVATLCGITEVNPLPPHHVCPHCHHSIFDQTGTFGSGYDLPPRDCPDCGHVMNRDGQDIPFETFLGFNGDKQPDIDLNFSGEYQPRAHRFIEEMFGSSHTFRAGTISSYAEKNAQAIVRKYYEDHSQFVTQAEIRRLSQGLIGVKRTTGQHPGGIVVVPKEREIYDFTPVQHPADKRINGTITT
;
A
#
# COMPACT_ATOMS: atom_id res chain seq x y z
N MET A 1 25.51 -7.51 -58.24
CA MET A 1 26.74 -7.00 -58.90
C MET A 1 27.57 -8.20 -59.34
N LYS A 2 28.19 -8.18 -60.53
CA LYS A 2 29.24 -9.14 -60.91
C LYS A 2 30.41 -8.96 -59.93
N GLN A 3 31.14 -10.02 -59.57
CA GLN A 3 32.33 -9.93 -58.71
C GLN A 3 33.31 -8.90 -59.29
N ILE A 4 33.67 -7.89 -58.50
CA ILE A 4 34.62 -6.83 -58.89
C ILE A 4 35.91 -7.08 -58.11
N ALA A 5 37.07 -7.11 -58.79
CA ALA A 5 38.36 -7.17 -58.11
C ALA A 5 38.52 -5.96 -57.16
N ILE A 6 39.08 -6.17 -55.97
CA ILE A 6 39.17 -5.11 -54.95
C ILE A 6 39.96 -3.91 -55.46
N GLY A 7 41.06 -4.12 -56.19
CA GLY A 7 41.81 -3.04 -56.84
C GLY A 7 40.95 -2.19 -57.79
N ASP A 8 40.09 -2.82 -58.60
CA ASP A 8 39.16 -2.10 -59.49
C ASP A 8 38.01 -1.41 -58.74
N PHE A 9 37.58 -1.98 -57.62
CA PHE A 9 36.58 -1.39 -56.74
C PHE A 9 37.13 -0.12 -56.07
N VAL A 10 38.35 -0.20 -55.54
CA VAL A 10 39.08 0.92 -54.91
C VAL A 10 39.39 2.03 -55.92
N ASN A 11 39.79 1.68 -57.15
CA ASN A 11 40.05 2.66 -58.22
C ASN A 11 38.80 3.45 -58.62
N LYS A 12 37.60 2.88 -58.43
CA LYS A 12 36.33 3.56 -58.67
C LYS A 12 35.89 4.46 -57.52
N LEU A 13 36.53 4.36 -56.35
CA LEU A 13 36.25 5.18 -55.18
C LEU A 13 37.15 6.43 -55.20
N GLN A 14 36.59 7.59 -54.87
CA GLN A 14 37.32 8.87 -54.80
C GLN A 14 38.23 8.96 -53.54
N LEU A 15 38.99 7.90 -53.26
CA LEU A 15 39.93 7.81 -52.13
C LEU A 15 41.24 8.57 -52.44
N THR A 16 41.95 8.98 -51.39
CA THR A 16 43.27 9.64 -51.51
C THR A 16 44.33 8.68 -52.04
N GLU A 17 45.37 9.22 -52.69
CA GLU A 17 46.42 8.43 -53.34
C GLU A 17 47.21 7.55 -52.35
N SER A 18 47.44 8.05 -51.13
CA SER A 18 48.07 7.32 -50.02
C SER A 18 47.25 6.12 -49.53
N LEU A 19 45.92 6.24 -49.48
CA LEU A 19 45.04 5.14 -49.10
C LEU A 19 44.97 4.14 -50.25
N ARG A 20 44.76 4.60 -51.49
CA ARG A 20 44.73 3.74 -52.68
C ARG A 20 45.96 2.83 -52.78
N SER A 21 47.18 3.35 -52.55
CA SER A 21 48.41 2.53 -52.61
C SER A 21 48.47 1.40 -51.58
N GLN A 22 47.78 1.51 -50.45
CA GLN A 22 47.75 0.45 -49.42
C GLN A 22 46.76 -0.68 -49.77
N PHE A 23 45.84 -0.45 -50.71
CA PHE A 23 44.76 -1.40 -51.05
C PHE A 23 44.97 -2.16 -52.37
N VAL A 24 45.90 -1.73 -53.22
CA VAL A 24 46.20 -2.42 -54.50
C VAL A 24 46.71 -3.85 -54.27
N ASP A 25 47.35 -4.10 -53.12
CA ASP A 25 47.92 -5.39 -52.76
C ASP A 25 46.90 -6.38 -52.13
N ILE A 26 45.67 -5.94 -51.84
CA ILE A 26 44.63 -6.83 -51.30
C ILE A 26 44.04 -7.69 -52.43
N LYS A 27 44.41 -8.97 -52.43
CA LYS A 27 43.91 -9.97 -53.38
C LYS A 27 42.53 -10.48 -52.96
N GLY A 28 41.52 -10.17 -53.76
CA GLY A 28 40.15 -10.63 -53.55
C GLY A 28 39.11 -9.91 -54.41
N HIS A 29 37.84 -10.25 -54.18
CA HIS A 29 36.70 -9.68 -54.90
C HIS A 29 35.58 -9.23 -53.96
N VAL A 30 34.96 -8.09 -54.28
CA VAL A 30 33.71 -7.66 -53.64
C VAL A 30 32.57 -8.50 -54.21
N SER A 31 31.90 -9.24 -53.33
CA SER A 31 30.82 -10.17 -53.69
C SER A 31 29.43 -9.53 -53.59
N LYS A 32 29.20 -8.68 -52.59
CA LYS A 32 27.91 -8.03 -52.34
C LYS A 32 28.11 -6.73 -51.56
N VAL A 33 27.35 -5.70 -51.90
CA VAL A 33 27.19 -4.50 -51.06
C VAL A 33 25.72 -4.43 -50.66
N ASN A 34 25.45 -4.27 -49.37
CA ASN A 34 24.11 -4.20 -48.82
C ASN A 34 23.94 -2.94 -47.98
N ILE A 35 22.92 -2.15 -48.25
CA ILE A 35 22.66 -0.88 -47.55
C ILE A 35 21.40 -1.09 -46.71
N ARG A 36 21.51 -0.93 -45.39
CA ARG A 36 20.39 -1.04 -44.45
C ARG A 36 19.68 0.31 -44.31
N LYS A 37 18.39 0.28 -43.96
CA LYS A 37 17.54 1.49 -43.80
C LYS A 37 18.05 2.48 -42.74
N ASN A 38 18.90 2.03 -41.80
CA ASN A 38 19.55 2.85 -40.78
C ASN A 38 20.82 3.57 -41.27
N GLY A 39 21.20 3.43 -42.55
CA GLY A 39 22.39 4.05 -43.12
C GLY A 39 23.68 3.25 -42.96
N THR A 40 23.62 2.04 -42.38
CA THR A 40 24.77 1.12 -42.32
C THR A 40 24.97 0.42 -43.67
N VAL A 41 26.21 0.37 -44.16
CA VAL A 41 26.58 -0.30 -45.40
C VAL A 41 27.45 -1.51 -45.08
N THR A 42 27.02 -2.71 -45.46
CA THR A 42 27.84 -3.93 -45.35
C THR A 42 28.43 -4.29 -46.71
N VAL A 43 29.75 -4.37 -46.80
CA VAL A 43 30.50 -4.79 -48.00
C VAL A 43 31.04 -6.20 -47.75
N SER A 44 30.50 -7.20 -48.44
CA SER A 44 30.97 -8.59 -48.34
C SER A 44 32.08 -8.86 -49.36
N CYS A 45 33.27 -9.17 -48.86
CA CYS A 45 34.48 -9.46 -49.64
C CYS A 45 34.87 -10.93 -49.54
N LEU A 46 35.33 -11.51 -50.65
CA LEU A 46 36.03 -12.79 -50.69
C LEU A 46 37.53 -12.51 -50.84
N LEU A 47 38.31 -12.75 -49.80
CA LEU A 47 39.74 -12.41 -49.70
C LEU A 47 40.61 -13.66 -49.67
N GLU A 48 41.82 -13.59 -50.22
CA GLU A 48 42.80 -14.69 -50.13
C GLU A 48 43.42 -14.83 -48.73
N SER A 49 43.50 -13.73 -47.97
CA SER A 49 43.99 -13.70 -46.58
C SER A 49 43.29 -12.60 -45.77
N PRO A 50 43.27 -12.68 -44.42
CA PRO A 50 42.67 -11.66 -43.56
C PRO A 50 43.33 -10.30 -43.74
N CYS A 51 42.50 -9.25 -43.80
CA CYS A 51 43.00 -7.89 -43.87
C CYS A 51 43.62 -7.49 -42.52
N ASP A 52 44.70 -6.71 -42.55
CA ASP A 52 45.24 -6.11 -41.34
C ASP A 52 44.13 -5.33 -40.59
N PRO A 53 43.91 -5.53 -39.27
CA PRO A 53 42.82 -4.91 -38.53
C PRO A 53 42.81 -3.38 -38.53
N ASP A 54 43.99 -2.75 -38.49
CA ASP A 54 44.10 -1.28 -38.51
C ASP A 54 43.82 -0.74 -39.92
N LEU A 55 44.27 -1.48 -40.95
CA LEU A 55 43.94 -1.18 -42.35
C LEU A 55 42.44 -1.36 -42.64
N LEU A 56 41.80 -2.38 -42.06
CA LEU A 56 40.36 -2.64 -42.17
C LEU A 56 39.54 -1.48 -41.60
N CYS A 57 39.86 -1.05 -40.37
CA CYS A 57 39.18 0.07 -39.72
C CYS A 57 39.34 1.37 -40.55
N SER A 58 40.56 1.65 -41.00
CA SER A 58 40.86 2.84 -41.81
C SER A 58 40.11 2.85 -43.14
N LEU A 59 39.93 1.68 -43.76
CA LEU A 59 39.16 1.54 -44.99
C LEU A 59 37.67 1.79 -44.76
N GLU A 60 37.10 1.23 -43.69
CA GLU A 60 35.70 1.46 -43.32
C GLU A 60 35.43 2.94 -43.05
N GLU A 61 36.31 3.63 -42.30
CA GLU A 61 36.19 5.09 -42.06
C GLU A 61 36.27 5.91 -43.35
N ALA A 62 37.19 5.56 -44.26
CA ALA A 62 37.30 6.25 -45.53
C ALA A 62 36.04 6.04 -46.40
N LEU A 63 35.47 4.83 -46.38
CA LEU A 63 34.22 4.52 -47.08
C LEU A 63 33.01 5.24 -46.45
N GLU A 64 32.96 5.37 -45.13
CA GLU A 64 31.93 6.15 -44.43
C GLU A 64 31.94 7.61 -44.89
N GLN A 65 33.13 8.20 -45.02
CA GLN A 65 33.29 9.56 -45.53
C GLN A 65 32.85 9.68 -46.99
N VAL A 66 33.34 8.78 -47.86
CA VAL A 66 33.04 8.81 -49.30
C VAL A 66 31.56 8.56 -49.60
N TRP A 67 30.92 7.65 -48.86
CA TRP A 67 29.50 7.30 -49.08
C TRP A 67 28.53 8.06 -48.18
N SER A 68 29.03 8.91 -47.28
CA SER A 68 28.21 9.56 -46.25
C SER A 68 27.35 8.54 -45.48
N ALA A 69 27.90 7.35 -45.25
CA ALA A 69 27.24 6.28 -44.52
C ALA A 69 27.37 6.49 -43.01
N CYS A 70 26.41 5.96 -42.24
CA CYS A 70 26.44 6.07 -40.77
C CYS A 70 27.46 5.11 -40.15
N ASP A 71 27.69 3.96 -40.79
CA ASP A 71 28.64 2.93 -40.39
C ASP A 71 28.92 2.06 -41.64
N VAL A 72 30.17 1.67 -41.87
CA VAL A 72 30.53 0.75 -42.97
C VAL A 72 31.20 -0.48 -42.36
N ILE A 73 30.69 -1.67 -42.67
CA ILE A 73 31.24 -2.94 -42.19
C ILE A 73 31.69 -3.79 -43.37
N ILE A 74 32.98 -4.10 -43.43
CA ILE A 74 33.56 -5.00 -44.43
C ILE A 74 33.57 -6.42 -43.87
N SER A 75 32.61 -7.22 -44.34
CA SER A 75 32.56 -8.64 -44.01
C SER A 75 33.54 -9.42 -44.88
N GLN A 76 34.46 -10.13 -44.25
CA GLN A 76 35.53 -10.88 -44.89
C GLN A 76 35.17 -12.37 -44.92
N ARG A 77 35.30 -13.00 -46.10
CA ARG A 77 35.21 -14.45 -46.27
C ARG A 77 36.46 -14.97 -46.94
N PHE A 78 36.93 -16.15 -46.52
CA PHE A 78 38.16 -16.76 -47.02
C PHE A 78 37.87 -18.11 -47.70
N PRO A 79 38.53 -18.45 -48.82
CA PRO A 79 38.38 -19.74 -49.50
C PRO A 79 38.80 -20.95 -48.65
N GLN A 80 39.85 -20.81 -47.85
CA GLN A 80 40.25 -21.78 -46.82
C GLN A 80 39.93 -21.19 -45.44
N LYS A 81 39.27 -21.96 -44.57
CA LYS A 81 39.03 -21.56 -43.18
C LYS A 81 40.37 -21.50 -42.44
N MET A 82 40.61 -20.41 -41.72
CA MET A 82 41.70 -20.32 -40.74
C MET A 82 41.56 -21.44 -39.71
N ASN A 83 42.68 -21.95 -39.20
CA ASN A 83 42.61 -22.88 -38.07
C ASN A 83 42.17 -22.12 -36.78
N ALA A 84 41.84 -22.85 -35.72
CA ALA A 84 41.27 -22.25 -34.50
C ALA A 84 42.24 -21.28 -33.81
N ALA A 85 43.54 -21.58 -33.80
CA ALA A 85 44.57 -20.72 -33.22
C ALA A 85 44.79 -19.42 -34.02
N GLU A 86 44.81 -19.51 -35.36
CA GLU A 86 44.88 -18.35 -36.27
C GLU A 86 43.63 -17.47 -36.13
N SER A 87 42.45 -18.10 -36.01
CA SER A 87 41.18 -17.40 -35.83
C SER A 87 41.15 -16.63 -34.50
N ALA A 88 41.61 -17.25 -33.41
CA ALA A 88 41.67 -16.61 -32.10
C ALA A 88 42.68 -15.44 -32.07
N CYS A 89 43.84 -15.60 -32.72
CA CYS A 89 44.84 -14.54 -32.84
C CYS A 89 44.32 -13.34 -33.64
N TYR A 90 43.70 -13.60 -34.78
CA TYR A 90 43.10 -12.53 -35.60
C TYR A 90 41.93 -11.84 -34.89
N ALA A 91 41.08 -12.61 -34.20
CA ALA A 91 39.96 -12.08 -33.42
C ALA A 91 40.38 -11.22 -32.24
N ALA A 92 41.47 -11.59 -31.54
CA ALA A 92 42.02 -10.77 -30.47
C ALA A 92 42.56 -9.42 -31.00
N ALA A 93 43.21 -9.44 -32.16
CA ALA A 93 43.70 -8.22 -32.82
C ALA A 93 42.57 -7.29 -33.30
N LEU A 94 41.38 -7.84 -33.56
CA LEU A 94 40.18 -7.10 -33.96
C LEU A 94 39.39 -6.50 -32.80
N GLY A 95 39.88 -6.55 -31.55
CA GLY A 95 39.16 -6.00 -30.39
C GLY A 95 38.67 -4.56 -30.59
N LYS A 96 39.50 -3.69 -31.18
CA LYS A 96 39.12 -2.30 -31.51
C LYS A 96 38.00 -2.22 -32.55
N TRP A 97 38.11 -3.03 -33.61
CA TRP A 97 37.09 -3.14 -34.66
C TRP A 97 35.76 -3.63 -34.09
N LEU A 98 35.81 -4.64 -33.22
CA LEU A 98 34.63 -5.22 -32.57
C LEU A 98 33.91 -4.18 -31.69
N ILE A 99 34.64 -3.49 -30.81
CA ILE A 99 34.07 -2.44 -29.95
C ILE A 99 33.45 -1.32 -30.80
N ARG A 100 34.15 -0.88 -31.86
CA ARG A 100 33.66 0.17 -32.77
C ARG A 100 32.27 -0.15 -33.33
N HIS A 101 32.07 -1.35 -33.90
CA HIS A 101 30.80 -1.70 -34.51
C HIS A 101 29.73 -2.12 -33.48
N LEU A 102 30.13 -2.60 -32.30
CA LEU A 102 29.19 -2.84 -31.19
C LEU A 102 28.50 -1.54 -30.73
N TRP A 103 29.13 -0.37 -30.84
CA TRP A 103 28.44 0.89 -30.52
C TRP A 103 27.17 1.12 -31.34
N HIS A 104 27.06 0.51 -32.53
CA HIS A 104 25.89 0.58 -33.39
C HIS A 104 24.94 -0.62 -33.26
N GLU A 105 25.41 -1.81 -32.87
CA GLU A 105 24.57 -3.01 -32.67
C GLU A 105 24.09 -3.16 -31.20
N ASP A 106 24.95 -2.95 -30.21
CA ASP A 106 24.66 -3.01 -28.77
C ASP A 106 25.63 -2.10 -27.97
N ALA A 107 25.20 -0.85 -27.73
CA ALA A 107 25.99 0.15 -27.04
C ALA A 107 26.31 -0.21 -25.58
N LEU A 108 25.49 -1.04 -24.94
CA LEU A 108 25.75 -1.50 -23.57
C LEU A 108 26.96 -2.45 -23.56
N VAL A 109 26.96 -3.45 -24.45
CA VAL A 109 28.08 -4.40 -24.57
C VAL A 109 29.36 -3.69 -25.02
N ALA A 110 29.26 -2.74 -25.97
CA ALA A 110 30.39 -1.91 -26.37
C ALA A 110 31.00 -1.13 -25.20
N SER A 111 30.14 -0.59 -24.32
CA SER A 111 30.54 0.17 -23.14
C SER A 111 31.17 -0.71 -22.07
N LEU A 112 30.63 -1.92 -21.85
CA LEU A 112 31.19 -2.89 -20.89
C LEU A 112 32.59 -3.38 -21.32
N LEU A 113 32.81 -3.50 -22.63
CA LEU A 113 34.06 -3.97 -23.24
C LEU A 113 35.03 -2.86 -23.61
N GLN A 114 34.69 -1.59 -23.33
CA GLN A 114 35.48 -0.45 -23.80
C GLN A 114 36.95 -0.51 -23.37
N ASP A 115 37.18 -0.92 -22.13
CA ASP A 115 38.51 -1.04 -21.53
C ASP A 115 39.00 -2.49 -21.51
N ALA A 116 38.31 -3.40 -22.22
CA ALA A 116 38.69 -4.81 -22.26
C ALA A 116 39.99 -5.01 -23.04
N VAL A 117 40.91 -5.79 -22.47
CA VAL A 117 42.09 -6.26 -23.20
C VAL A 117 41.80 -7.63 -23.79
N PHE A 118 41.96 -7.74 -25.11
CA PHE A 118 41.76 -8.97 -25.87
C PHE A 118 43.11 -9.69 -26.01
N SER A 119 43.23 -10.88 -25.44
CA SER A 119 44.40 -11.76 -25.55
C SER A 119 44.00 -13.14 -26.07
N VAL A 120 44.98 -13.99 -26.36
CA VAL A 120 44.73 -15.36 -26.85
C VAL A 120 45.13 -16.35 -25.76
N GLN A 121 44.25 -17.31 -25.46
CA GLN A 121 44.56 -18.45 -24.60
C GLN A 121 44.17 -19.75 -25.31
N GLY A 122 45.17 -20.43 -25.89
CA GLY A 122 44.94 -21.63 -26.69
C GLY A 122 44.15 -21.31 -27.96
N GLU A 123 42.95 -21.89 -28.10
CA GLU A 123 42.03 -21.69 -29.23
C GLU A 123 40.89 -20.68 -28.91
N ALA A 124 40.95 -20.01 -27.75
CA ALA A 124 39.94 -19.06 -27.29
C ALA A 124 40.48 -17.63 -27.23
N VAL A 125 39.57 -16.65 -27.39
CA VAL A 125 39.85 -15.24 -27.13
C VAL A 125 39.58 -14.95 -25.67
N GLN A 126 40.59 -14.47 -24.98
CA GLN A 126 40.53 -14.11 -23.58
C GLN A 126 40.21 -12.61 -23.44
N LEU A 127 39.19 -12.31 -22.64
CA LEU A 127 38.78 -10.97 -22.26
C LEU A 127 39.22 -10.69 -20.83
N LEU A 128 40.19 -9.79 -20.67
CA LEU A 128 40.55 -9.22 -19.38
C LEU A 128 39.63 -8.02 -19.13
N LEU A 129 38.75 -8.15 -18.15
CA LEU A 129 37.75 -7.15 -17.78
C LEU A 129 38.02 -6.61 -16.38
N SER A 130 37.66 -5.35 -16.16
CA SER A 130 37.56 -4.81 -14.80
C SER A 130 36.52 -5.58 -13.97
N ASP A 131 36.69 -5.63 -12.64
CA ASP A 131 35.79 -6.37 -11.74
C ASP A 131 34.33 -5.93 -11.87
N ALA A 132 34.06 -4.65 -12.14
CA ALA A 132 32.71 -4.14 -12.33
C ALA A 132 32.10 -4.59 -13.68
N SER A 133 32.84 -4.52 -14.78
CA SER A 133 32.38 -5.05 -16.08
C SER A 133 32.16 -6.57 -16.00
N ARG A 134 33.03 -7.30 -15.31
CA ARG A 134 32.95 -8.76 -15.15
C ARG A 134 31.66 -9.22 -14.46
N GLN A 135 31.18 -8.49 -13.46
CA GLN A 135 29.94 -8.84 -12.76
C GLN A 135 28.69 -8.64 -13.62
N VAL A 136 28.80 -7.88 -14.72
CA VAL A 136 27.69 -7.56 -15.63
C VAL A 136 27.77 -8.37 -16.94
N VAL A 137 28.97 -8.71 -17.42
CA VAL A 137 29.14 -9.50 -18.65
C VAL A 137 28.74 -10.96 -18.42
N THR A 138 27.51 -11.29 -18.82
CA THR A 138 26.97 -12.66 -18.84
C THR A 138 27.44 -13.49 -20.05
N GLN A 139 27.17 -14.80 -19.99
CA GLN A 139 27.36 -15.74 -21.11
C GLN A 139 26.53 -15.40 -22.36
N GLN A 140 25.45 -14.62 -22.23
CA GLN A 140 24.67 -14.17 -23.39
C GLN A 140 25.44 -13.12 -24.20
N HIS A 141 26.16 -12.21 -23.53
CA HIS A 141 26.98 -11.21 -24.20
C HIS A 141 28.17 -11.84 -24.93
N LEU A 142 28.81 -12.87 -24.35
CA LEU A 142 29.88 -13.61 -25.04
C LEU A 142 29.38 -14.27 -26.33
N ARG A 143 28.19 -14.91 -26.28
CA ARG A 143 27.56 -15.49 -27.48
C ARG A 143 27.23 -14.46 -28.56
N GLN A 144 26.94 -13.21 -28.19
CA GLN A 144 26.75 -12.13 -29.17
C GLN A 144 28.06 -11.79 -29.89
N LEU A 145 29.20 -11.74 -29.18
CA LEU A 145 30.53 -11.53 -29.80
C LEU A 145 30.85 -12.66 -30.78
N GLU A 146 30.62 -13.90 -30.38
CA GLU A 146 30.80 -15.08 -31.23
C GLU A 146 29.94 -14.99 -32.49
N THR A 147 28.67 -14.58 -32.35
CA THR A 147 27.74 -14.42 -33.47
C THR A 147 28.21 -13.32 -34.43
N MET A 148 28.70 -12.20 -33.91
CA MET A 148 29.18 -11.07 -34.71
C MET A 148 30.43 -11.46 -35.51
N MET A 149 31.39 -12.13 -34.86
CA MET A 149 32.61 -12.62 -35.52
C MET A 149 32.32 -13.69 -36.56
N LYS A 150 31.41 -14.62 -36.25
CA LYS A 150 30.96 -15.65 -37.20
C LYS A 150 30.27 -15.03 -38.42
N LYS A 151 29.44 -14.01 -38.21
CA LYS A 151 28.72 -13.29 -39.27
C LYS A 151 29.65 -12.51 -40.19
N HIS A 152 30.64 -11.79 -39.62
CA HIS A 152 31.45 -10.85 -40.39
C HIS A 152 32.79 -11.41 -40.85
N ILE A 153 33.36 -12.38 -40.16
CA ILE A 153 34.74 -12.88 -40.39
C ILE A 153 34.77 -14.39 -40.63
N ASN A 154 33.62 -15.07 -40.52
CA ASN A 154 33.45 -16.50 -40.79
C ASN A 154 34.37 -17.39 -39.93
N ALA A 155 34.66 -16.95 -38.70
CA ALA A 155 35.44 -17.67 -37.70
C ALA A 155 34.52 -18.22 -36.59
N ASP A 156 34.69 -19.49 -36.25
CA ASP A 156 34.04 -20.11 -35.09
C ASP A 156 34.97 -19.92 -33.88
N LEU A 157 34.58 -19.07 -32.93
CA LEU A 157 35.40 -18.64 -31.80
C LEU A 157 34.71 -18.91 -30.48
N SER A 158 35.50 -19.02 -29.41
CA SER A 158 35.00 -19.01 -28.04
C SER A 158 35.64 -17.89 -27.26
N TYR A 159 34.85 -17.20 -26.43
CA TYR A 159 35.33 -16.12 -25.56
C TYR A 159 35.33 -16.58 -24.10
N ILE A 160 36.39 -16.25 -23.35
CA ILE A 160 36.51 -16.54 -21.92
C ILE A 160 36.89 -15.29 -21.14
N ILE A 161 36.35 -15.13 -19.92
CA ILE A 161 36.58 -13.96 -19.06
C ILE A 161 37.58 -14.33 -17.96
N GLN A 162 38.59 -13.48 -17.74
CA GLN A 162 39.46 -13.54 -16.56
C GLN A 162 39.45 -12.21 -15.77
N PRO A 163 39.63 -12.27 -14.43
CA PRO A 163 39.81 -11.06 -13.62
C PRO A 163 41.10 -10.33 -13.99
N ASP A 164 41.00 -9.02 -14.18
CA ASP A 164 42.12 -8.11 -14.00
C ASP A 164 42.31 -7.84 -12.50
N GLY A 165 43.55 -7.72 -12.01
CA GLY A 165 43.85 -7.63 -10.57
C GLY A 165 43.21 -6.44 -9.82
N GLU A 166 43.20 -6.54 -8.48
CA GLU A 166 42.62 -5.65 -7.44
C GLU A 166 41.69 -4.50 -7.90
N ALA A 167 40.40 -4.64 -7.57
CA ALA A 167 39.32 -3.68 -7.76
C ALA A 167 39.67 -2.25 -7.31
N LYS A 168 39.56 -1.29 -8.24
CA LYS A 168 39.73 0.16 -7.97
C LYS A 168 38.41 0.94 -7.84
N GLU A 169 37.24 0.31 -8.02
CA GLU A 169 35.95 1.02 -8.04
C GLU A 169 34.75 0.12 -7.69
N ASP A 170 33.76 0.66 -6.96
CA ASP A 170 32.52 -0.04 -6.60
C ASP A 170 31.45 -0.01 -7.72
N LEU A 171 30.51 -0.96 -7.67
CA LEU A 171 29.43 -1.19 -8.65
C LEU A 171 28.50 0.01 -8.86
N CYS A 172 28.23 0.78 -7.80
CA CYS A 172 27.34 1.94 -7.84
C CYS A 172 28.05 3.13 -8.50
N SER A 173 29.32 3.33 -8.18
CA SER A 173 30.21 4.32 -8.80
C SER A 173 30.41 4.02 -10.29
N TYR A 174 30.63 2.75 -10.64
CA TYR A 174 30.69 2.28 -12.03
C TYR A 174 29.38 2.52 -12.79
N ALA A 175 28.22 2.20 -12.20
CA ALA A 175 26.91 2.43 -12.82
C ALA A 175 26.64 3.92 -13.07
N HIS A 176 27.05 4.80 -12.16
CA HIS A 176 26.94 6.25 -12.33
C HIS A 176 27.84 6.79 -13.44
N ARG A 177 29.10 6.31 -13.53
CA ARG A 177 30.00 6.66 -14.64
C ARG A 177 29.46 6.16 -15.98
N MET A 178 29.01 4.92 -16.07
CA MET A 178 28.41 4.34 -17.29
C MET A 178 27.19 5.14 -17.75
N SER A 179 26.33 5.56 -16.83
CA SER A 179 25.15 6.38 -17.15
C SER A 179 25.56 7.78 -17.68
N ARG A 180 26.64 8.37 -17.16
CA ARG A 180 27.21 9.64 -17.67
C ARG A 180 27.84 9.47 -19.04
N ASP A 181 28.72 8.49 -19.23
CA ASP A 181 29.43 8.25 -20.49
C ASP A 181 28.47 7.90 -21.63
N HIS A 182 27.45 7.07 -21.36
CA HIS A 182 26.40 6.75 -22.33
C HIS A 182 25.62 8.02 -22.74
N ARG A 183 25.35 8.93 -21.80
CA ARG A 183 24.63 10.18 -22.06
C ARG A 183 25.50 11.18 -22.84
N GLU A 184 26.79 11.27 -22.54
CA GLU A 184 27.75 12.15 -23.22
C GLU A 184 28.07 11.68 -24.65
N ARG A 185 28.25 10.37 -24.88
CA ARG A 185 28.57 9.82 -26.21
C ARG A 185 27.37 9.68 -27.13
N ALA A 186 26.19 9.32 -26.60
CA ALA A 186 24.94 9.39 -27.37
C ALA A 186 24.68 10.84 -27.84
N ASN A 187 25.00 11.83 -27.01
CA ASN A 187 24.92 13.23 -27.41
C ASN A 187 25.95 13.59 -28.50
N ARG A 188 27.22 13.15 -28.38
CA ARG A 188 28.27 13.40 -29.41
C ARG A 188 27.95 12.77 -30.76
N ALA A 189 27.47 11.54 -30.79
CA ALA A 189 27.04 10.84 -32.00
C ALA A 189 25.82 11.52 -32.67
N HIS A 190 24.92 12.09 -31.86
CA HIS A 190 23.76 12.82 -32.35
C HIS A 190 24.10 14.23 -32.87
N THR A 191 25.12 14.90 -32.31
CA THR A 191 25.63 16.19 -32.81
C THR A 191 26.45 16.07 -34.09
N SER A 192 27.32 15.07 -34.25
CA SER A 192 28.14 14.95 -35.49
C SER A 192 27.30 14.56 -36.71
N GLY A 193 26.23 13.77 -36.52
CA GLY A 193 25.25 13.45 -37.57
C GLY A 193 24.38 14.64 -38.00
N LYS A 194 24.18 15.63 -37.11
CA LYS A 194 23.46 16.88 -37.41
C LYS A 194 24.33 17.90 -38.16
N GLU A 195 25.63 17.95 -37.86
CA GLU A 195 26.57 18.85 -38.54
C GLU A 195 26.88 18.36 -39.97
N LYS A 196 27.11 17.06 -40.18
CA LYS A 196 27.29 16.49 -41.53
C LYS A 196 26.04 16.64 -42.42
N ARG A 197 24.83 16.55 -41.85
CA ARG A 197 23.56 16.81 -42.59
C ARG A 197 23.39 18.28 -43.00
N LYS A 198 23.94 19.23 -42.23
CA LYS A 198 23.91 20.67 -42.56
C LYS A 198 24.90 21.02 -43.68
N GLU A 199 26.06 20.38 -43.74
CA GLU A 199 27.02 20.59 -44.85
C GLU A 199 26.51 20.01 -46.18
N MET A 200 25.85 18.84 -46.16
CA MET A 200 25.21 18.27 -47.36
C MET A 200 24.02 19.10 -47.90
N THR A 201 23.33 19.86 -47.05
CA THR A 201 22.25 20.76 -47.49
C THR A 201 22.77 22.11 -47.99
N ALA A 202 23.98 22.52 -47.61
CA ALA A 202 24.62 23.74 -48.11
C ALA A 202 25.20 23.56 -49.54
N ALA A 203 25.69 22.37 -49.89
CA ALA A 203 26.30 22.10 -51.20
C ALA A 203 25.29 21.98 -52.37
N ASN A 204 24.01 21.66 -52.09
CA ASN A 204 22.98 21.48 -53.12
C ASN A 204 22.31 22.80 -53.60
N ASN A 205 22.62 23.94 -52.97
CA ASN A 205 22.00 25.24 -53.26
C ASN A 205 22.72 26.08 -54.34
N HIS A 206 23.67 25.51 -55.08
CA HIS A 206 24.46 26.23 -56.08
C HIS A 206 24.17 25.91 -57.56
N GLN A 207 23.05 25.23 -57.88
CA GLN A 207 22.73 24.91 -59.29
C GLN A 207 21.31 25.21 -59.77
N GLN A 208 20.53 26.07 -59.11
CA GLN A 208 19.25 26.53 -59.67
C GLN A 208 19.02 28.02 -59.49
N GLN A 209 19.67 28.82 -60.34
CA GLN A 209 19.19 30.18 -60.65
C GLN A 209 19.41 30.48 -62.14
N THR A 210 18.38 30.28 -62.95
CA THR A 210 18.04 31.16 -64.08
C THR A 210 16.59 30.91 -64.52
N LYS A 211 15.65 31.80 -64.17
CA LYS A 211 14.69 32.45 -65.08
C LYS A 211 13.67 33.32 -64.30
N PRO A 212 13.12 34.37 -64.93
CA PRO A 212 12.94 35.67 -64.29
C PRO A 212 11.56 35.93 -63.68
N MET A 213 11.54 36.89 -62.75
CA MET A 213 10.38 37.43 -62.05
C MET A 213 9.41 38.15 -63.01
N ILE A 214 8.13 37.86 -62.87
CA ILE A 214 7.03 38.76 -63.27
C ILE A 214 6.41 39.29 -61.97
N ASN A 215 6.54 40.60 -61.78
CA ASN A 215 5.91 41.34 -60.69
C ASN A 215 4.38 41.37 -60.86
N GLY A 216 3.68 40.91 -59.83
CA GLY A 216 2.23 41.04 -59.71
C GLY A 216 1.84 41.19 -58.25
N SER A 217 1.83 42.43 -57.77
CA SER A 217 1.28 42.81 -56.47
C SER A 217 -0.23 42.52 -56.44
N VAL A 218 -0.68 41.60 -55.59
CA VAL A 218 -2.10 41.47 -55.24
C VAL A 218 -2.24 41.39 -53.73
N LYS A 219 -3.00 42.36 -53.22
CA LYS A 219 -3.38 42.59 -51.83
C LYS A 219 -4.14 41.41 -51.23
N ASN A 220 -3.93 41.22 -49.93
CA ASN A 220 -4.76 40.45 -49.00
C ASN A 220 -6.26 40.48 -49.34
N GLN A 221 -6.83 39.30 -49.55
CA GLN A 221 -8.24 39.03 -49.29
C GLN A 221 -8.36 37.85 -48.32
N PRO A 222 -9.33 37.87 -47.38
CA PRO A 222 -9.55 36.78 -46.46
C PRO A 222 -10.22 35.61 -47.19
N GLU A 223 -9.56 34.46 -47.26
CA GLU A 223 -10.19 33.24 -47.77
C GLU A 223 -11.37 32.84 -46.86
N ARG A 224 -12.56 32.89 -47.45
CA ARG A 224 -13.81 32.36 -46.91
C ARG A 224 -13.63 30.89 -46.50
N ARG A 225 -13.77 30.60 -45.19
CA ARG A 225 -13.89 29.23 -44.67
C ARG A 225 -15.14 28.56 -45.24
N LYS A 226 -14.97 27.37 -45.84
CA LYS A 226 -16.08 26.50 -46.26
C LYS A 226 -16.93 26.06 -45.05
N PRO A 227 -18.23 25.73 -45.24
CA PRO A 227 -19.11 25.30 -44.16
C PRO A 227 -18.56 24.04 -43.48
N ARG A 228 -18.63 24.00 -42.14
CA ARG A 228 -18.23 22.83 -41.34
C ARG A 228 -19.16 21.64 -41.64
N GLN A 229 -18.61 20.43 -41.74
CA GLN A 229 -19.40 19.22 -41.57
C GLN A 229 -20.00 19.24 -40.15
N ASN A 230 -21.30 18.99 -40.01
CA ASN A 230 -21.97 18.91 -38.70
C ASN A 230 -21.30 17.83 -37.84
N GLY A 231 -20.91 18.19 -36.61
CA GLY A 231 -20.37 17.26 -35.60
C GLY A 231 -18.83 17.11 -35.56
N VAL A 232 -18.08 17.62 -36.53
CA VAL A 232 -16.60 17.52 -36.54
C VAL A 232 -15.96 18.69 -35.77
N ALA A 233 -15.23 18.40 -34.70
CA ALA A 233 -14.59 19.38 -33.83
C ALA A 233 -13.29 19.93 -34.44
N TRP A 234 -12.49 19.06 -35.06
CA TRP A 234 -11.23 19.41 -35.73
C TRP A 234 -10.94 18.47 -36.92
N GLY A 235 -10.24 18.96 -37.95
CA GLY A 235 -9.82 18.15 -39.11
C GLY A 235 -10.94 17.78 -40.09
N ARG A 236 -10.81 16.63 -40.76
CA ARG A 236 -11.83 16.06 -41.66
C ARG A 236 -12.09 14.61 -41.30
N ILE A 237 -13.35 14.22 -41.28
CA ILE A 237 -13.77 12.83 -41.09
C ILE A 237 -14.55 12.43 -42.34
N ASN A 238 -14.09 11.38 -43.03
CA ASN A 238 -14.83 10.83 -44.17
C ASN A 238 -15.97 9.95 -43.64
N SER A 239 -17.18 10.13 -44.17
CA SER A 239 -18.37 9.36 -43.75
C SER A 239 -18.25 7.87 -44.04
N ASP A 240 -17.37 7.49 -44.97
CA ASP A 240 -17.22 6.12 -45.45
C ASP A 240 -16.13 5.35 -44.67
N LEU A 241 -15.53 5.95 -43.63
CA LEU A 241 -14.56 5.26 -42.78
C LEU A 241 -15.26 4.24 -41.90
N THR A 242 -14.77 3.00 -41.95
CA THR A 242 -15.24 1.92 -41.08
C THR A 242 -14.81 2.19 -39.64
N ARG A 243 -15.73 1.99 -38.70
CA ARG A 243 -15.41 1.99 -37.28
C ARG A 243 -14.73 0.68 -36.91
N VAL A 244 -13.57 0.75 -36.26
CA VAL A 244 -12.76 -0.42 -35.91
C VAL A 244 -12.49 -0.40 -34.40
N PRO A 245 -12.75 -1.50 -33.66
CA PRO A 245 -12.33 -1.64 -32.26
C PRO A 245 -10.81 -1.51 -32.11
N ILE A 246 -10.34 -0.95 -31.00
CA ILE A 246 -8.90 -0.68 -30.82
C ILE A 246 -8.10 -1.98 -30.75
N VAL A 247 -8.68 -3.05 -30.18
CA VAL A 247 -8.05 -4.38 -30.11
C VAL A 247 -7.76 -5.00 -31.49
N ASP A 248 -8.54 -4.64 -32.51
CA ASP A 248 -8.39 -5.17 -33.88
C ASP A 248 -7.35 -4.41 -34.73
N LEU A 249 -6.78 -3.33 -34.19
CA LEU A 249 -5.83 -2.48 -34.90
C LEU A 249 -4.48 -3.18 -35.07
N ASN A 250 -3.92 -3.07 -36.28
CA ASN A 250 -2.61 -3.60 -36.61
C ASN A 250 -1.92 -2.71 -37.67
N SER A 251 -0.70 -3.08 -38.08
CA SER A 251 0.08 -2.30 -39.05
C SER A 251 -0.53 -2.22 -40.46
N GLU A 252 -1.51 -3.07 -40.78
CA GLU A 252 -2.17 -3.13 -42.09
C GLU A 252 -3.52 -2.38 -42.10
N THR A 253 -4.02 -1.92 -40.94
CA THR A 253 -5.33 -1.26 -40.83
C THR A 253 -5.45 0.01 -41.69
N GLY A 254 -4.38 0.79 -41.83
CA GLY A 254 -4.39 2.02 -42.64
C GLY A 254 -5.32 3.09 -42.07
N LEU A 255 -6.34 3.53 -42.81
CA LEU A 255 -7.27 4.57 -42.36
C LEU A 255 -8.46 3.96 -41.62
N ALA A 256 -8.69 4.37 -40.38
CA ALA A 256 -9.80 3.89 -39.56
C ALA A 256 -10.49 5.03 -38.79
N LEU A 257 -11.74 4.78 -38.40
CA LEU A 257 -12.43 5.56 -37.39
C LEU A 257 -12.39 4.78 -36.06
N ILE A 258 -11.72 5.33 -35.06
CA ILE A 258 -11.61 4.73 -33.72
C ILE A 258 -12.34 5.61 -32.71
N GLU A 259 -13.01 5.02 -31.73
CA GLU A 259 -13.72 5.75 -30.68
C GLU A 259 -13.24 5.28 -29.32
N GLY A 260 -13.03 6.21 -28.38
CA GLY A 260 -12.59 5.84 -27.04
C GLY A 260 -12.48 7.03 -26.10
N GLN A 261 -12.14 6.73 -24.86
CA GLN A 261 -11.86 7.68 -23.80
C GLN A 261 -10.39 8.10 -23.83
N ILE A 262 -10.15 9.40 -23.67
CA ILE A 262 -8.81 9.99 -23.60
C ILE A 262 -8.21 9.76 -22.21
N PHE A 263 -6.92 9.42 -22.20
CA PHE A 263 -6.06 9.49 -21.02
C PHE A 263 -4.63 9.91 -21.39
N ASP A 264 -3.86 10.44 -20.42
CA ASP A 264 -2.43 10.78 -20.57
C ASP A 264 -2.16 11.77 -21.71
N PHE A 265 -2.77 12.97 -21.61
CA PHE A 265 -2.65 14.05 -22.59
C PHE A 265 -1.46 14.97 -22.33
N GLU A 266 -0.63 15.18 -23.35
CA GLU A 266 0.50 16.12 -23.36
C GLU A 266 0.50 17.02 -24.60
N THR A 267 0.91 18.29 -24.43
CA THR A 267 1.09 19.24 -25.54
C THR A 267 2.53 19.75 -25.55
N ARG A 268 3.17 19.75 -26.73
CA ARG A 268 4.54 20.24 -26.89
C ARG A 268 4.68 21.12 -28.13
N THR A 269 5.47 22.19 -28.02
CA THR A 269 5.81 23.05 -29.17
C THR A 269 7.02 22.46 -29.90
N ILE A 270 6.94 22.35 -31.22
CA ILE A 270 8.05 21.86 -32.05
C ILE A 270 9.12 22.94 -32.17
N SER A 271 10.39 22.54 -32.30
CA SER A 271 11.56 23.43 -32.30
C SER A 271 11.55 24.56 -33.35
N ASP A 272 10.71 24.45 -34.39
CA ASP A 272 10.55 25.47 -35.42
C ASP A 272 9.44 26.49 -35.12
N GLY A 273 8.67 26.29 -34.04
CA GLY A 273 7.55 27.14 -33.62
C GLY A 273 6.33 27.13 -34.57
N THR A 274 6.38 26.39 -35.67
CA THR A 274 5.34 26.47 -36.73
C THR A 274 4.12 25.59 -36.43
N ARG A 275 4.30 24.56 -35.59
CA ARG A 275 3.27 23.58 -35.24
C ARG A 275 3.33 23.18 -33.76
N ARG A 276 2.16 22.88 -33.21
CA ARG A 276 1.96 22.23 -31.91
C ARG A 276 1.77 20.73 -32.12
N LEU A 277 2.43 19.92 -31.31
CA LEU A 277 2.20 18.48 -31.19
C LEU A 277 1.29 18.23 -29.99
N PHE A 278 0.17 17.56 -30.23
CA PHE A 278 -0.70 17.02 -29.21
C PHE A 278 -0.51 15.51 -29.21
N LYS A 279 -0.26 14.93 -28.05
CA LYS A 279 -0.13 13.50 -27.85
C LYS A 279 -1.04 13.08 -26.71
N PHE A 280 -1.81 12.02 -26.93
CA PHE A 280 -2.74 11.45 -25.95
C PHE A 280 -2.92 9.98 -26.24
N ASN A 281 -3.44 9.23 -25.29
CA ASN A 281 -3.84 7.84 -25.51
C ASN A 281 -5.37 7.76 -25.58
N LEU A 282 -5.86 6.78 -26.34
CA LEU A 282 -7.28 6.50 -26.50
C LEU A 282 -7.53 5.04 -26.12
N THR A 283 -8.52 4.78 -25.27
CA THR A 283 -8.96 3.43 -24.91
C THR A 283 -10.45 3.24 -25.14
N ASP A 284 -10.85 2.08 -25.66
CA ASP A 284 -12.24 1.62 -25.71
C ASP A 284 -12.49 0.49 -24.71
N PHE A 285 -11.58 0.34 -23.74
CA PHE A 285 -11.48 -0.73 -22.74
C PHE A 285 -11.15 -2.13 -23.29
N THR A 286 -11.28 -2.35 -24.60
CA THR A 286 -10.78 -3.58 -25.26
C THR A 286 -9.28 -3.52 -25.50
N SER A 287 -8.75 -2.34 -25.84
CA SER A 287 -7.32 -2.04 -25.90
C SER A 287 -7.09 -0.52 -25.84
N SER A 288 -5.84 -0.09 -26.07
CA SER A 288 -5.47 1.33 -26.13
C SER A 288 -4.45 1.60 -27.22
N ILE A 289 -4.46 2.82 -27.76
CA ILE A 289 -3.49 3.27 -28.78
C ILE A 289 -3.04 4.71 -28.53
N SER A 290 -1.77 4.99 -28.82
CA SER A 290 -1.24 6.35 -28.73
C SER A 290 -1.62 7.15 -29.98
N CYS A 291 -2.21 8.32 -29.75
CA CYS A 291 -2.65 9.26 -30.77
C CYS A 291 -1.70 10.46 -30.85
N ILE A 292 -1.33 10.85 -32.07
CA ILE A 292 -0.55 12.06 -32.33
C ILE A 292 -1.23 12.97 -33.32
N LEU A 293 -1.20 14.27 -33.01
CA LEU A 293 -1.85 15.31 -33.78
C LEU A 293 -0.91 16.50 -33.93
N PHE A 294 -0.65 16.89 -35.18
CA PHE A 294 0.08 18.11 -35.52
C PHE A 294 -0.88 19.19 -35.99
N ALA A 295 -0.98 20.29 -35.25
CA ALA A 295 -1.82 21.42 -35.62
C ALA A 295 -1.07 22.75 -35.56
N ARG A 296 -1.65 23.79 -36.16
CA ARG A 296 -1.10 25.16 -36.07
C ARG A 296 -1.33 25.71 -34.67
N PRO A 297 -0.46 26.59 -34.14
CA PRO A 297 -0.65 27.22 -32.83
C PRO A 297 -2.03 27.88 -32.67
N ALA A 298 -2.58 28.48 -33.74
CA ALA A 298 -3.90 29.11 -33.71
C ALA A 298 -5.09 28.13 -33.54
N ASP A 299 -4.87 26.82 -33.66
CA ASP A 299 -5.89 25.79 -33.47
C ASP A 299 -5.83 25.16 -32.06
N GLU A 300 -4.88 25.59 -31.20
CA GLU A 300 -4.59 24.97 -29.90
C GLU A 300 -5.74 25.02 -28.91
N GLU A 301 -6.26 26.20 -28.57
CA GLU A 301 -7.36 26.34 -27.61
C GLU A 301 -8.57 25.47 -27.98
N ARG A 302 -8.85 25.41 -29.29
CA ARG A 302 -9.96 24.61 -29.82
C ARG A 302 -9.73 23.11 -29.66
N ILE A 303 -8.51 22.63 -29.88
CA ILE A 303 -8.17 21.21 -29.73
C ILE A 303 -8.15 20.84 -28.25
N GLN A 304 -7.54 21.68 -27.40
CA GLN A 304 -7.48 21.44 -25.95
C GLN A 304 -8.86 21.39 -25.30
N ALA A 305 -9.81 22.23 -25.75
CA ALA A 305 -11.19 22.18 -25.27
C ALA A 305 -11.90 20.84 -25.52
N GLU A 306 -11.39 20.04 -26.47
CA GLU A 306 -11.97 18.76 -26.90
C GLU A 306 -11.18 17.55 -26.38
N LEU A 307 -9.89 17.74 -26.07
CA LEU A 307 -8.98 16.70 -25.58
C LEU A 307 -8.82 16.70 -24.05
N ALA A 308 -9.88 17.01 -23.31
CA ALA A 308 -9.85 16.92 -21.86
C ALA A 308 -9.68 15.45 -21.42
N ASP A 309 -8.94 15.23 -20.33
CA ASP A 309 -8.77 13.90 -19.74
C ASP A 309 -10.14 13.30 -19.39
N GLY A 310 -10.35 12.03 -19.75
CA GLY A 310 -11.63 11.34 -19.58
C GLY A 310 -12.71 11.68 -20.62
N ALA A 311 -12.47 12.60 -21.57
CA ALA A 311 -13.42 12.87 -22.65
C ALA A 311 -13.48 11.70 -23.64
N VAL A 312 -14.68 11.41 -24.17
CA VAL A 312 -14.89 10.36 -25.17
C VAL A 312 -14.99 10.99 -26.56
N ILE A 313 -14.11 10.56 -27.46
CA ILE A 313 -14.00 11.11 -28.81
C ILE A 313 -13.93 10.01 -29.86
N ALA A 314 -14.41 10.33 -31.05
CA ALA A 314 -14.15 9.57 -32.27
C ALA A 314 -13.06 10.26 -33.09
N VAL A 315 -12.07 9.48 -33.51
CA VAL A 315 -10.88 9.95 -34.20
C VAL A 315 -10.76 9.24 -35.54
N ALA A 316 -10.75 10.02 -36.63
CA ALA A 316 -10.30 9.51 -37.92
C ALA A 316 -8.77 9.53 -37.91
N ALA A 317 -8.14 8.37 -38.00
CA ALA A 317 -6.69 8.25 -37.88
C ALA A 317 -6.10 7.35 -38.96
N GLU A 318 -4.86 7.66 -39.34
CA GLU A 318 -3.99 6.74 -40.07
C GLU A 318 -3.20 5.93 -39.03
N ILE A 319 -3.45 4.62 -38.99
CA ILE A 319 -2.83 3.65 -38.10
C ILE A 319 -1.58 3.12 -38.77
N SER A 320 -0.44 3.27 -38.10
CA SER A 320 0.83 2.77 -38.61
C SER A 320 1.76 2.40 -37.46
N PHE A 321 2.71 1.51 -37.73
CA PHE A 321 3.75 1.18 -36.77
C PHE A 321 4.92 2.17 -36.90
N ASP A 322 5.19 2.96 -35.86
CA ASP A 322 6.31 3.88 -35.85
C ASP A 322 7.59 3.16 -35.41
N ALA A 323 8.33 2.66 -36.39
CA ALA A 323 9.59 1.97 -36.16
C ALA A 323 10.76 2.89 -35.73
N GLN A 324 10.62 4.21 -35.85
CA GLN A 324 11.72 5.16 -35.65
C GLN A 324 11.77 5.74 -34.24
N PHE A 325 10.62 6.07 -33.65
CA PHE A 325 10.59 6.72 -32.33
C PHE A 325 9.88 5.87 -31.28
N SER A 326 8.59 5.60 -31.44
CA SER A 326 7.83 4.87 -30.41
C SER A 326 8.12 3.37 -30.39
N LYS A 327 8.52 2.78 -31.53
CA LYS A 327 8.58 1.33 -31.77
C LYS A 327 7.26 0.65 -31.41
N ASP A 328 6.14 1.33 -31.71
CA ASP A 328 4.81 0.94 -31.28
C ASP A 328 3.76 1.31 -32.35
N LEU A 329 2.57 0.72 -32.25
CA LEU A 329 1.43 1.09 -33.07
C LEU A 329 0.92 2.48 -32.66
N GLN A 330 0.74 3.37 -33.64
CA GLN A 330 0.37 4.76 -33.40
C GLN A 330 -0.72 5.22 -34.37
N ALA A 331 -1.66 6.00 -33.84
CA ALA A 331 -2.73 6.64 -34.57
C ALA A 331 -2.38 8.09 -34.90
N ARG A 332 -2.12 8.40 -36.18
CA ARG A 332 -1.95 9.77 -36.64
C ARG A 332 -3.31 10.40 -36.92
N VAL A 333 -3.70 11.36 -36.09
CA VAL A 333 -5.04 11.98 -36.12
C VAL A 333 -5.22 12.89 -37.32
N LEU A 334 -6.28 12.63 -38.10
CA LEU A 334 -6.71 13.41 -39.26
C LEU A 334 -7.98 14.22 -38.99
N GLY A 335 -8.81 13.77 -38.04
CA GLY A 335 -10.01 14.47 -37.59
C GLY A 335 -10.50 13.98 -36.24
N ILE A 336 -11.15 14.87 -35.49
CA ILE A 336 -11.73 14.64 -34.16
C ILE A 336 -13.21 15.00 -34.21
N GLN A 337 -14.04 14.13 -33.65
CA GLN A 337 -15.47 14.33 -33.43
C GLN A 337 -15.83 13.96 -32.00
N LYS A 338 -16.73 14.73 -31.37
CA LYS A 338 -17.28 14.36 -30.07
C LYS A 338 -18.05 13.05 -30.20
N ALA A 339 -17.73 12.10 -29.34
CA ALA A 339 -18.53 10.89 -29.17
C ALA A 339 -19.44 11.05 -27.96
N LYS A 340 -20.46 10.20 -27.88
CA LYS A 340 -21.25 10.11 -26.66
C LYS A 340 -20.37 9.45 -25.58
N PRO A 341 -20.36 9.96 -24.34
CA PRO A 341 -19.74 9.25 -23.24
C PRO A 341 -20.29 7.83 -23.14
N PHE A 342 -19.45 6.88 -22.73
CA PHE A 342 -19.94 5.55 -22.37
C PHE A 342 -21.01 5.68 -21.29
N ALA A 343 -22.10 4.92 -21.45
CA ALA A 343 -23.18 4.96 -20.47
C ALA A 343 -22.64 4.48 -19.13
N LYS A 344 -22.72 5.33 -18.09
CA LYS A 344 -22.37 4.90 -16.74
C LYS A 344 -23.41 3.88 -16.27
N ARG A 345 -22.95 2.79 -15.65
CA ARG A 345 -23.82 1.86 -14.95
C ARG A 345 -24.49 2.58 -13.79
N THR A 346 -25.81 2.54 -13.73
CA THR A 346 -26.62 3.22 -12.68
C THR A 346 -27.59 2.22 -12.08
N ASP A 347 -27.90 2.39 -10.80
CA ASP A 347 -28.96 1.63 -10.15
C ASP A 347 -30.31 2.37 -10.25
N SER A 348 -31.28 1.73 -10.89
CA SER A 348 -32.63 2.27 -11.09
C SER A 348 -33.67 1.70 -10.13
N GLU A 349 -33.29 0.80 -9.22
CA GLU A 349 -34.23 0.21 -8.27
C GLU A 349 -34.69 1.24 -7.22
N LEU A 350 -35.97 1.13 -6.85
CA LEU A 350 -36.58 2.00 -5.84
C LEU A 350 -36.05 1.72 -4.44
N LEU A 351 -35.94 0.43 -4.11
CA LEU A 351 -35.29 -0.05 -2.90
C LEU A 351 -33.94 -0.63 -3.31
N ARG A 352 -32.87 -0.08 -2.75
CA ARG A 352 -31.51 -0.41 -3.16
C ARG A 352 -30.83 -1.30 -2.14
N ARG A 353 -29.93 -2.14 -2.62
CA ARG A 353 -29.15 -3.02 -1.76
C ARG A 353 -28.05 -2.28 -1.00
N ILE A 354 -27.43 -3.02 -0.08
CA ILE A 354 -26.23 -2.61 0.64
C ILE A 354 -25.18 -3.70 0.43
N GLU A 355 -23.98 -3.31 0.02
CA GLU A 355 -22.85 -4.23 -0.09
C GLU A 355 -22.22 -4.44 1.29
N LEU A 356 -22.14 -5.69 1.73
CA LEU A 356 -21.62 -6.09 3.05
C LEU A 356 -20.26 -6.79 2.98
N HIS A 357 -19.77 -7.11 1.77
CA HIS A 357 -18.52 -7.82 1.55
C HIS A 357 -17.79 -7.22 0.34
N ALA A 358 -16.75 -6.42 0.60
CA ALA A 358 -15.97 -5.77 -0.45
C ALA A 358 -14.52 -5.55 -0.01
N HIS A 359 -13.63 -5.80 -0.96
CA HIS A 359 -12.20 -5.69 -0.86
C HIS A 359 -11.69 -4.46 -1.60
N THR A 360 -10.65 -3.85 -1.06
CA THR A 360 -9.97 -2.70 -1.64
C THR A 360 -8.55 -3.09 -2.03
N LYS A 361 -7.81 -2.15 -2.63
CA LYS A 361 -6.37 -2.26 -2.87
C LYS A 361 -5.54 -2.65 -1.64
N MET A 362 -6.08 -2.59 -0.42
CA MET A 362 -5.42 -3.04 0.81
C MET A 362 -5.50 -4.56 1.05
N SER A 363 -6.37 -5.29 0.34
CA SER A 363 -6.32 -6.76 0.23
C SER A 363 -5.13 -7.14 -0.64
N ALA A 364 -4.03 -7.51 0.01
CA ALA A 364 -2.71 -7.58 -0.63
C ALA A 364 -2.69 -8.55 -1.83
N LYS A 365 -2.31 -8.02 -2.99
CA LYS A 365 -2.19 -8.73 -4.27
C LYS A 365 -3.47 -9.43 -4.77
N ASP A 366 -4.65 -9.01 -4.32
CA ASP A 366 -5.92 -9.63 -4.73
C ASP A 366 -6.86 -8.62 -5.38
N ALA A 367 -7.35 -7.66 -4.59
CA ALA A 367 -8.30 -6.66 -5.08
C ALA A 367 -7.62 -5.44 -5.69
N THR A 368 -8.28 -4.88 -6.70
CA THR A 368 -7.81 -3.72 -7.49
C THR A 368 -8.71 -2.50 -7.31
N CYS A 369 -9.85 -2.66 -6.61
CA CYS A 369 -10.79 -1.60 -6.26
C CYS A 369 -10.16 -0.53 -5.35
N GLY A 370 -10.12 0.74 -5.80
CA GLY A 370 -9.69 1.84 -4.93
C GLY A 370 -10.73 2.13 -3.83
N THR A 371 -10.30 2.47 -2.61
CA THR A 371 -11.24 2.76 -1.51
C THR A 371 -12.15 3.94 -1.83
N ARG A 372 -11.59 5.05 -2.35
CA ARG A 372 -12.40 6.17 -2.87
C ARG A 372 -13.39 5.73 -3.94
N GLU A 373 -12.93 4.95 -4.90
CA GLU A 373 -13.72 4.51 -6.04
C GLU A 373 -14.93 3.67 -5.59
N LEU A 374 -14.72 2.73 -4.65
CA LEU A 374 -15.77 1.91 -4.06
C LEU A 374 -16.86 2.75 -3.38
N VAL A 375 -16.45 3.69 -2.53
CA VAL A 375 -17.37 4.54 -1.76
C VAL A 375 -18.14 5.50 -2.68
N GLU A 376 -17.45 6.13 -3.64
CA GLU A 376 -18.07 7.01 -4.62
C GLU A 376 -19.02 6.23 -5.54
N CYS A 377 -18.69 4.98 -5.92
CA CYS A 377 -19.57 4.11 -6.69
C CYS A 377 -20.87 3.79 -5.93
N ALA A 378 -20.77 3.33 -4.68
CA ALA A 378 -21.94 3.02 -3.85
C ALA A 378 -22.83 4.26 -3.67
N ALA A 379 -22.23 5.43 -3.40
CA ALA A 379 -22.94 6.69 -3.26
C ALA A 379 -23.61 7.13 -4.58
N PHE A 380 -22.94 6.95 -5.71
CA PHE A 380 -23.47 7.25 -7.04
C PHE A 380 -24.64 6.33 -7.42
N MET A 381 -24.58 5.05 -7.04
CA MET A 381 -25.69 4.10 -7.17
C MET A 381 -26.84 4.41 -6.20
N GLY A 382 -26.62 5.29 -5.21
CA GLY A 382 -27.63 5.69 -4.23
C GLY A 382 -27.82 4.64 -3.13
N HIS A 383 -26.85 3.77 -2.90
CA HIS A 383 -26.83 2.83 -1.78
C HIS A 383 -26.59 3.58 -0.47
N GLU A 384 -27.33 3.23 0.58
CA GLU A 384 -27.26 3.94 1.86
C GLU A 384 -25.98 3.63 2.66
N ALA A 385 -25.36 2.48 2.39
CA ALA A 385 -24.14 2.05 3.04
C ALA A 385 -23.27 1.17 2.14
N VAL A 386 -21.99 1.06 2.49
CA VAL A 386 -21.03 0.13 1.88
C VAL A 386 -20.05 -0.37 2.94
N ALA A 387 -19.78 -1.68 2.95
CA ALA A 387 -18.77 -2.28 3.80
C ALA A 387 -17.39 -2.30 3.15
N ILE A 388 -16.37 -2.28 4.01
CA ILE A 388 -14.96 -2.50 3.66
C ILE A 388 -14.48 -3.64 4.53
N THR A 389 -14.13 -4.76 3.91
CA THR A 389 -13.84 -6.04 4.57
C THR A 389 -12.56 -6.66 4.02
N ASP A 390 -11.49 -5.87 3.99
CA ASP A 390 -10.20 -6.32 3.44
C ASP A 390 -9.66 -7.58 4.14
N HIS A 391 -8.88 -8.37 3.40
CA HIS A 391 -8.29 -9.62 3.89
C HIS A 391 -7.28 -9.36 5.01
N GLY A 392 -7.63 -9.78 6.22
CA GLY A 392 -6.75 -9.75 7.39
C GLY A 392 -6.40 -8.35 7.88
N VAL A 393 -6.81 -7.26 7.22
CA VAL A 393 -6.38 -5.89 7.54
C VAL A 393 -7.52 -4.87 7.46
N VAL A 394 -7.29 -3.69 8.06
CA VAL A 394 -8.25 -2.57 8.11
C VAL A 394 -7.65 -1.25 7.59
N GLN A 395 -6.63 -1.37 6.72
CA GLN A 395 -5.78 -0.25 6.29
C GLN A 395 -6.49 0.79 5.39
N ALA A 396 -7.64 0.43 4.81
CA ALA A 396 -8.46 1.33 4.00
C ALA A 396 -9.35 2.27 4.82
N PHE A 397 -9.48 2.05 6.13
CA PHE A 397 -10.41 2.80 6.98
C PHE A 397 -10.18 4.33 6.99
N PRO A 398 -8.94 4.84 7.07
CA PRO A 398 -8.69 6.28 7.05
C PRO A 398 -9.14 6.95 5.74
N GLU A 399 -8.84 6.32 4.59
CA GLU A 399 -9.26 6.85 3.28
C GLU A 399 -10.78 6.83 3.15
N ALA A 400 -11.44 5.75 3.58
CA ALA A 400 -12.89 5.65 3.56
C ALA A 400 -13.58 6.74 4.39
N ALA A 401 -13.05 7.04 5.59
CA ALA A 401 -13.54 8.13 6.44
C ALA A 401 -13.36 9.49 5.77
N ALA A 402 -12.21 9.74 5.14
CA ALA A 402 -11.94 10.98 4.43
C ALA A 402 -12.90 11.19 3.25
N VAL A 403 -13.12 10.15 2.44
CA VAL A 403 -14.03 10.19 1.28
C VAL A 403 -15.47 10.40 1.73
N ARG A 404 -15.92 9.71 2.79
CA ARG A 404 -17.24 9.95 3.39
C ARG A 404 -17.41 11.41 3.81
N ALA A 405 -16.42 11.98 4.52
CA ALA A 405 -16.49 13.37 4.96
C ALA A 405 -16.53 14.36 3.79
N GLU A 406 -15.80 14.10 2.70
CA GLU A 406 -15.88 14.90 1.47
C GLU A 406 -17.26 14.81 0.78
N LEU A 407 -17.84 13.61 0.69
CA LEU A 407 -19.17 13.41 0.12
C LEU A 407 -20.25 14.10 0.95
N GLN A 408 -20.15 14.02 2.29
CA GLN A 408 -21.06 14.68 3.20
C GLN A 408 -21.03 16.21 3.02
N LYS A 409 -19.83 16.81 2.84
CA LYS A 409 -19.68 18.24 2.51
C LYS A 409 -20.32 18.61 1.16
N LYS A 410 -20.41 17.67 0.22
CA LYS A 410 -21.08 17.83 -1.08
C LYS A 410 -22.60 17.57 -1.00
N GLY A 411 -23.14 17.24 0.18
CA GLY A 411 -24.56 16.95 0.38
C GLY A 411 -24.97 15.49 0.11
N THR A 412 -24.01 14.59 -0.09
CA THR A 412 -24.25 13.15 -0.29
C THR A 412 -23.95 12.40 1.00
N SER A 413 -24.94 11.70 1.55
CA SER A 413 -24.76 10.88 2.76
C SER A 413 -24.57 9.43 2.39
N ILE A 414 -23.52 8.80 2.92
CA ILE A 414 -23.28 7.36 2.83
C ILE A 414 -22.65 6.87 4.14
N LYS A 415 -23.14 5.73 4.65
CA LYS A 415 -22.58 5.07 5.83
C LYS A 415 -21.46 4.11 5.40
N ILE A 416 -20.32 4.19 6.09
CA ILE A 416 -19.25 3.21 5.93
C ILE A 416 -19.39 2.14 7.00
N ILE A 417 -19.41 0.88 6.59
CA ILE A 417 -19.36 -0.28 7.49
C ILE A 417 -17.91 -0.73 7.59
N TYR A 418 -17.28 -0.40 8.71
CA TYR A 418 -15.90 -0.77 9.00
C TYR A 418 -15.81 -2.24 9.38
N GLY A 419 -15.23 -3.07 8.52
CA GLY A 419 -15.11 -4.50 8.74
C GLY A 419 -13.78 -5.11 8.30
N LEU A 420 -13.74 -6.43 8.36
CA LEU A 420 -12.57 -7.27 8.13
C LEU A 420 -13.05 -8.63 7.62
N GLU A 421 -12.40 -9.15 6.58
CA GLU A 421 -12.46 -10.58 6.31
C GLU A 421 -11.25 -11.26 6.99
N GLY A 422 -11.53 -11.98 8.07
CA GLY A 422 -10.54 -12.62 8.92
C GLY A 422 -10.29 -14.09 8.57
N TYR A 423 -9.15 -14.62 9.04
CA TYR A 423 -8.76 -16.02 8.86
C TYR A 423 -9.00 -16.82 10.13
N LEU A 424 -10.23 -17.34 10.29
CA LEU A 424 -10.69 -18.05 11.47
C LEU A 424 -10.08 -19.46 11.57
N VAL A 425 -9.63 -19.83 12.76
CA VAL A 425 -9.21 -21.19 13.12
C VAL A 425 -10.03 -21.63 14.32
N ASP A 426 -10.60 -22.83 14.25
CA ASP A 426 -11.28 -23.42 15.39
C ASP A 426 -10.25 -24.02 16.35
N ASP A 427 -10.10 -23.40 17.52
CA ASP A 427 -9.14 -23.77 18.55
C ASP A 427 -9.79 -24.43 19.78
N GLY A 428 -11.06 -24.79 19.67
CA GLY A 428 -11.83 -25.47 20.71
C GLY A 428 -12.75 -24.54 21.50
N GLN A 429 -13.28 -25.05 22.62
CA GLN A 429 -14.14 -24.31 23.54
C GLN A 429 -13.42 -24.06 24.86
N PRO A 430 -12.72 -22.93 24.99
CA PRO A 430 -12.03 -22.58 26.21
C PRO A 430 -13.00 -22.41 27.37
N VAL A 431 -12.46 -22.62 28.56
CA VAL A 431 -13.09 -22.31 29.84
C VAL A 431 -12.46 -21.06 30.47
N ALA A 432 -11.32 -20.62 29.94
CA ALA A 432 -10.61 -19.43 30.34
C ALA A 432 -10.03 -18.67 29.13
N TRP A 433 -9.97 -17.33 29.19
CA TRP A 433 -9.56 -16.46 28.08
C TRP A 433 -8.57 -15.40 28.53
N HIS A 434 -7.63 -15.08 27.64
CA HIS A 434 -6.56 -14.11 27.89
C HIS A 434 -5.76 -14.42 29.17
N CYS A 435 -5.56 -15.71 29.43
CA CYS A 435 -4.89 -16.21 30.62
C CYS A 435 -3.43 -16.59 30.36
N GLU A 436 -2.87 -16.21 29.20
CA GLU A 436 -1.47 -16.45 28.89
C GLU A 436 -0.61 -15.78 29.97
N GLN A 437 0.23 -16.54 30.67
CA GLN A 437 1.04 -16.08 31.82
C GLN A 437 0.25 -15.70 33.08
N THR A 438 -1.08 -15.88 33.10
CA THR A 438 -1.88 -15.63 34.30
C THR A 438 -1.69 -16.75 35.31
N THR A 439 -1.49 -16.38 36.58
CA THR A 439 -1.35 -17.33 37.69
C THR A 439 -2.42 -17.10 38.74
N LEU A 440 -2.80 -18.15 39.45
CA LEU A 440 -3.68 -18.05 40.61
C LEU A 440 -2.90 -17.90 41.93
N ALA A 441 -1.60 -17.61 41.87
CA ALA A 441 -0.74 -17.49 43.06
C ALA A 441 -1.14 -16.33 43.99
N HIS A 442 -1.83 -15.32 43.46
CA HIS A 442 -2.37 -14.18 44.19
C HIS A 442 -3.91 -14.21 44.27
N GLY A 443 -4.51 -15.38 44.03
CA GLY A 443 -5.95 -15.55 44.05
C GLY A 443 -6.65 -15.10 42.77
N PHE A 444 -7.97 -14.91 42.86
CA PHE A 444 -8.84 -14.46 41.78
C PHE A 444 -9.97 -13.58 42.32
N VAL A 445 -10.76 -12.97 41.43
CA VAL A 445 -11.96 -12.21 41.80
C VAL A 445 -13.18 -12.82 41.15
N ALA A 446 -14.16 -13.23 41.95
CA ALA A 446 -15.48 -13.64 41.43
C ALA A 446 -16.37 -12.42 41.27
N ILE A 447 -17.08 -12.31 40.15
CA ILE A 447 -17.92 -11.14 39.83
C ILE A 447 -19.34 -11.58 39.44
N ASP A 448 -20.30 -10.71 39.74
CA ASP A 448 -21.67 -10.78 39.26
C ASP A 448 -22.25 -9.36 39.16
N VAL A 449 -23.16 -9.14 38.20
CA VAL A 449 -23.81 -7.84 37.98
C VAL A 449 -25.32 -7.96 37.85
N GLU A 450 -26.02 -6.92 38.30
CA GLU A 450 -27.45 -6.75 38.03
C GLU A 450 -27.68 -5.57 37.08
N THR A 451 -28.69 -5.71 36.23
CA THR A 451 -28.89 -4.83 35.07
C THR A 451 -30.36 -4.47 34.83
N THR A 452 -30.59 -3.43 34.03
CA THR A 452 -31.96 -3.04 33.62
C THR A 452 -32.60 -3.97 32.58
N GLY A 453 -31.81 -4.87 31.98
CA GLY A 453 -32.20 -5.80 30.93
C GLY A 453 -31.06 -6.71 30.48
N LEU A 454 -31.10 -7.24 29.25
CA LEU A 454 -30.19 -8.31 28.80
C LEU A 454 -29.20 -7.87 27.70
N ASP A 455 -29.41 -6.73 27.05
CA ASP A 455 -28.56 -6.25 25.97
C ASP A 455 -27.62 -5.15 26.48
N PRO A 456 -26.32 -5.40 26.69
CA PRO A 456 -25.39 -4.42 27.25
C PRO A 456 -25.18 -3.18 26.35
N ALA A 457 -25.56 -3.25 25.07
CA ALA A 457 -25.52 -2.10 24.18
C ALA A 457 -26.63 -1.07 24.47
N THR A 458 -27.77 -1.50 25.03
CA THR A 458 -28.95 -0.64 25.25
C THR A 458 -29.39 -0.57 26.71
N ASP A 459 -29.25 -1.66 27.46
CA ASP A 459 -29.49 -1.78 28.89
C ASP A 459 -28.27 -1.32 29.71
N ARG A 460 -28.49 -1.11 31.03
CA ARG A 460 -27.53 -0.46 31.92
C ARG A 460 -27.27 -1.23 33.20
N LEU A 461 -26.10 -1.01 33.80
CA LEU A 461 -25.67 -1.58 35.08
C LEU A 461 -26.38 -0.90 36.27
N ILE A 462 -26.87 -1.69 37.25
CA ILE A 462 -27.55 -1.18 38.46
C ILE A 462 -26.96 -1.70 39.78
N GLU A 463 -26.28 -2.84 39.79
CA GLU A 463 -25.50 -3.35 40.93
C GLU A 463 -24.29 -4.11 40.42
N ILE A 464 -23.19 -4.04 41.16
CA ILE A 464 -22.01 -4.88 40.95
C ILE A 464 -21.56 -5.48 42.28
N ALA A 465 -21.18 -6.75 42.24
CA ALA A 465 -20.49 -7.40 43.32
C ALA A 465 -19.23 -8.10 42.83
N ALA A 466 -18.15 -7.90 43.57
CA ALA A 466 -16.87 -8.57 43.37
C ALA A 466 -16.37 -9.13 44.70
N VAL A 467 -16.00 -10.40 44.73
CA VAL A 467 -15.48 -11.10 45.91
C VAL A 467 -14.08 -11.60 45.62
N ARG A 468 -13.11 -11.19 46.42
CA ARG A 468 -11.72 -11.66 46.28
C ARG A 468 -11.58 -13.02 46.93
N PHE A 469 -10.92 -13.94 46.25
CA PHE A 469 -10.59 -15.26 46.77
C PHE A 469 -9.07 -15.40 46.85
N GLU A 470 -8.56 -15.58 48.06
CA GLU A 470 -7.12 -15.69 48.33
C GLU A 470 -6.72 -17.17 48.48
N PRO A 471 -5.49 -17.56 48.08
CA PRO A 471 -5.02 -18.93 48.26
C PRO A 471 -4.99 -19.33 49.74
N ASP A 472 -5.48 -20.54 50.05
CA ASP A 472 -5.52 -21.07 51.43
C ASP A 472 -4.22 -21.75 51.89
N GLY A 473 -3.22 -21.83 51.01
CA GLY A 473 -1.95 -22.52 51.24
C GLY A 473 -2.01 -24.05 51.15
N GLN A 474 -3.18 -24.63 50.86
CA GLN A 474 -3.44 -26.08 50.72
C GLN A 474 -3.93 -26.45 49.30
N GLY A 475 -3.85 -25.51 48.35
CA GLY A 475 -4.30 -25.71 46.97
C GLY A 475 -5.76 -25.34 46.72
N GLY A 476 -6.44 -24.73 47.70
CA GLY A 476 -7.76 -24.12 47.57
C GLY A 476 -7.72 -22.60 47.70
N PHE A 477 -8.92 -22.03 47.81
CA PHE A 477 -9.11 -20.59 47.98
C PHE A 477 -10.18 -20.29 49.03
N ILE A 478 -10.00 -19.19 49.75
CA ILE A 478 -10.93 -18.70 50.76
C ILE A 478 -11.41 -17.32 50.35
N ALA A 479 -12.70 -17.07 50.50
CA ALA A 479 -13.29 -15.75 50.27
C ALA A 479 -12.76 -14.73 51.28
N GLY A 480 -12.25 -13.61 50.77
CA GLY A 480 -11.74 -12.47 51.52
C GLY A 480 -12.62 -11.23 51.34
N ASP A 481 -11.98 -10.11 51.02
CA ASP A 481 -12.63 -8.81 50.87
C ASP A 481 -13.70 -8.81 49.77
N ARG A 482 -14.74 -7.99 49.98
CA ARG A 482 -15.87 -7.84 49.08
C ARG A 482 -16.04 -6.38 48.67
N LEU A 483 -16.38 -6.15 47.40
CA LEU A 483 -16.81 -4.87 46.87
C LEU A 483 -18.22 -5.05 46.32
N CYS A 484 -19.19 -4.44 46.99
CA CYS A 484 -20.60 -4.45 46.56
C CYS A 484 -21.08 -3.01 46.44
N GLN A 485 -21.63 -2.64 45.28
CA GLN A 485 -21.96 -1.26 44.98
C GLN A 485 -23.22 -1.19 44.12
N LEU A 486 -24.25 -0.49 44.61
CA LEU A 486 -25.34 -0.03 43.76
C LEU A 486 -24.82 1.04 42.80
N VAL A 487 -25.40 1.09 41.61
CA VAL A 487 -24.98 1.97 40.51
C VAL A 487 -26.19 2.76 40.02
N ASN A 488 -26.01 4.06 39.79
CA ASN A 488 -27.02 4.91 39.17
C ASN A 488 -26.69 5.14 37.68
N PRO A 489 -27.33 4.43 36.74
CA PRO A 489 -27.09 4.60 35.32
C PRO A 489 -27.74 5.88 34.74
N GLY A 490 -28.47 6.65 35.55
CA GLY A 490 -29.21 7.83 35.12
C GLY A 490 -30.52 7.52 34.39
N ILE A 491 -30.96 6.25 34.38
CA ILE A 491 -32.24 5.81 33.80
C ILE A 491 -33.06 5.00 34.83
N PRO A 492 -34.40 4.96 34.70
CA PRO A 492 -35.24 4.17 35.60
C PRO A 492 -35.01 2.66 35.46
N VAL A 493 -35.18 1.92 36.56
CA VAL A 493 -35.15 0.45 36.55
C VAL A 493 -36.50 -0.10 36.08
N SER A 494 -36.49 -0.98 35.08
CA SER A 494 -37.71 -1.60 34.55
C SER A 494 -38.44 -2.45 35.60
N GLU A 495 -39.77 -2.50 35.58
CA GLU A 495 -40.56 -3.32 36.53
C GLU A 495 -40.11 -4.79 36.55
N LYS A 496 -39.75 -5.33 35.39
CA LYS A 496 -39.25 -6.70 35.25
C LYS A 496 -37.93 -6.90 35.99
N SER A 497 -36.98 -5.97 35.87
CA SER A 497 -35.72 -6.01 36.62
C SER A 497 -35.97 -5.85 38.12
N GLN A 498 -36.85 -4.93 38.53
CA GLN A 498 -37.20 -4.75 39.95
C GLN A 498 -37.76 -6.05 40.57
N MET A 499 -38.59 -6.80 39.83
CA MET A 499 -39.12 -8.09 40.30
C MET A 499 -38.07 -9.19 40.43
N LEU A 500 -37.02 -9.15 39.60
CA LEU A 500 -35.95 -10.16 39.59
C LEU A 500 -34.90 -9.88 40.67
N THR A 501 -34.47 -8.62 40.79
CA THR A 501 -33.31 -8.22 41.61
C THR A 501 -33.70 -7.59 42.94
N GLY A 502 -34.95 -7.11 43.05
CA GLY A 502 -35.42 -6.32 44.19
C GLY A 502 -34.89 -4.88 44.25
N ILE A 503 -34.11 -4.44 43.26
CA ILE A 503 -33.51 -3.09 43.22
C ILE A 503 -34.50 -2.11 42.57
N THR A 504 -34.89 -1.07 43.30
CA THR A 504 -35.82 -0.03 42.81
C THR A 504 -35.07 1.22 42.31
N THR A 505 -35.75 2.05 41.52
CA THR A 505 -35.17 3.32 41.03
C THR A 505 -34.82 4.25 42.19
N GLU A 506 -35.60 4.23 43.26
CA GLU A 506 -35.38 5.02 44.48
C GLU A 506 -34.11 4.60 45.23
N MET A 507 -33.79 3.29 45.24
CA MET A 507 -32.59 2.77 45.89
C MET A 507 -31.30 3.26 45.21
N ILE A 508 -31.32 3.39 43.89
CA ILE A 508 -30.13 3.77 43.11
C ILE A 508 -30.02 5.28 42.88
N ALA A 509 -31.03 6.09 43.23
CA ALA A 509 -31.02 7.52 42.96
C ALA A 509 -29.79 8.26 43.56
N GLY A 510 -29.30 7.82 44.72
CA GLY A 510 -28.11 8.37 45.38
C GLY A 510 -26.81 7.61 45.12
N ALA A 511 -26.84 6.57 44.26
CA ALA A 511 -25.67 5.74 43.98
C ALA A 511 -24.69 6.43 43.00
N PRO A 512 -23.40 6.04 42.99
CA PRO A 512 -22.42 6.58 42.05
C PRO A 512 -22.72 6.20 40.60
N SER A 513 -22.10 6.93 39.65
CA SER A 513 -22.21 6.61 38.22
C SER A 513 -21.47 5.32 37.85
N PRO A 514 -21.86 4.62 36.77
CA PRO A 514 -21.18 3.40 36.32
C PRO A 514 -19.67 3.57 36.12
N LEU A 515 -19.26 4.68 35.51
CA LEU A 515 -17.85 4.97 35.25
C LEU A 515 -17.03 5.03 36.55
N SER A 516 -17.50 5.78 37.55
CA SER A 516 -16.81 5.89 38.85
C SER A 516 -16.70 4.54 39.58
N VAL A 517 -17.74 3.70 39.46
CA VAL A 517 -17.73 2.35 40.03
C VAL A 517 -16.74 1.45 39.29
N LEU A 518 -16.65 1.56 37.96
CA LEU A 518 -15.69 0.82 37.15
C LEU A 518 -14.24 1.21 37.44
N GLU A 519 -13.93 2.50 37.64
CA GLU A 519 -12.58 2.94 38.02
C GLU A 519 -12.13 2.25 39.32
N LYS A 520 -12.98 2.33 40.34
CA LYS A 520 -12.75 1.71 41.64
C LYS A 520 -12.65 0.19 41.54
N LEU A 521 -13.50 -0.43 40.72
CA LEU A 521 -13.48 -1.87 40.50
C LEU A 521 -12.17 -2.32 39.83
N ASN A 522 -11.77 -1.63 38.76
CA ASN A 522 -10.57 -1.96 37.99
C ASN A 522 -9.31 -1.87 38.85
N GLU A 523 -9.19 -0.81 39.66
CA GLU A 523 -8.12 -0.66 40.66
C GLU A 523 -8.16 -1.78 41.71
N TRP A 524 -9.36 -2.15 42.18
CA TRP A 524 -9.54 -3.15 43.24
C TRP A 524 -9.26 -4.59 42.78
N ILE A 525 -9.52 -4.91 41.50
CA ILE A 525 -9.20 -6.22 40.91
C ILE A 525 -7.69 -6.35 40.68
N GLY A 526 -7.06 -5.32 40.10
CA GLY A 526 -5.66 -5.36 39.66
C GLY A 526 -5.43 -6.42 38.60
N ASP A 527 -4.32 -7.15 38.69
CA ASP A 527 -3.92 -8.16 37.69
C ASP A 527 -4.54 -9.56 37.92
N ARG A 528 -5.54 -9.67 38.82
CA ARG A 528 -6.17 -10.96 39.15
C ARG A 528 -7.13 -11.40 38.05
N PRO A 529 -7.21 -12.71 37.74
CA PRO A 529 -8.24 -13.21 36.82
C PRO A 529 -9.63 -13.03 37.42
N VAL A 530 -10.59 -12.74 36.54
CA VAL A 530 -12.00 -12.59 36.88
C VAL A 530 -12.75 -13.88 36.58
N VAL A 531 -13.50 -14.35 37.56
CA VAL A 531 -14.30 -15.57 37.51
C VAL A 531 -15.77 -15.19 37.51
N GLY A 532 -16.54 -15.75 36.57
CA GLY A 532 -17.99 -15.56 36.51
C GLY A 532 -18.72 -16.83 36.11
N HIS A 533 -20.05 -16.81 36.16
CA HIS A 533 -20.89 -17.90 35.68
C HIS A 533 -21.66 -17.43 34.46
N ASN A 534 -21.30 -17.90 33.26
CA ASN A 534 -21.63 -17.23 32.00
C ASN A 534 -21.01 -15.82 31.91
N VAL A 535 -19.72 -15.74 32.26
CA VAL A 535 -18.96 -14.51 32.54
C VAL A 535 -19.05 -13.41 31.47
N PHE A 536 -19.26 -13.77 30.20
CA PHE A 536 -19.41 -12.77 29.13
C PHE A 536 -20.67 -11.92 29.26
N PHE A 537 -21.71 -12.38 29.98
CA PHE A 537 -22.85 -11.55 30.31
C PHE A 537 -22.39 -10.34 31.13
N ASP A 538 -21.75 -10.60 32.27
CA ASP A 538 -21.30 -9.57 33.22
C ASP A 538 -20.28 -8.63 32.58
N ILE A 539 -19.23 -9.21 31.99
CA ILE A 539 -18.10 -8.45 31.44
C ILE A 539 -18.53 -7.54 30.29
N ASN A 540 -19.51 -7.96 29.48
CA ASN A 540 -19.95 -7.11 28.38
C ASN A 540 -20.70 -5.86 28.87
N PHE A 541 -21.45 -5.93 29.98
CA PHE A 541 -22.01 -4.71 30.61
C PHE A 541 -20.90 -3.78 31.08
N LEU A 542 -19.86 -4.31 31.74
CA LEU A 542 -18.72 -3.52 32.21
C LEU A 542 -17.94 -2.87 31.05
N ARG A 543 -17.73 -3.61 29.95
CA ARG A 543 -17.10 -3.09 28.73
C ARG A 543 -17.89 -1.94 28.11
N TYR A 544 -19.21 -2.10 27.96
CA TYR A 544 -20.04 -1.04 27.40
C TYR A 544 -20.11 0.19 28.31
N GLU A 545 -20.27 0.02 29.63
CA GLU A 545 -20.25 1.15 30.57
C GLU A 545 -18.88 1.86 30.57
N GLY A 546 -17.77 1.12 30.42
CA GLY A 546 -16.42 1.69 30.39
C GLY A 546 -16.12 2.55 29.16
N ILE A 547 -16.77 2.30 28.03
CA ILE A 547 -16.61 3.11 26.81
C ILE A 547 -17.64 4.23 26.65
N ARG A 548 -18.70 4.24 27.48
CA ARG A 548 -19.74 5.29 27.45
C ARG A 548 -19.17 6.57 28.05
N THR A 549 -18.98 7.57 27.19
CA THR A 549 -18.48 8.89 27.55
C THR A 549 -19.35 9.97 26.92
N GLU A 550 -19.40 11.16 27.53
CA GLU A 550 -20.15 12.29 26.97
C GLU A 550 -19.43 12.88 25.76
N LYS A 551 -18.09 12.94 25.80
CA LYS A 551 -17.24 13.38 24.70
C LYS A 551 -16.25 12.29 24.31
N ASP A 552 -15.97 12.20 23.01
CA ASP A 552 -14.95 11.29 22.46
C ASP A 552 -13.55 11.51 23.04
N THR A 553 -13.27 12.73 23.52
CA THR A 553 -12.02 13.14 24.16
C THR A 553 -11.89 12.67 25.60
N ASP A 554 -12.98 12.26 26.24
CA ASP A 554 -12.95 11.82 27.63
C ASP A 554 -12.25 10.45 27.72
N PRO A 555 -11.54 10.16 28.83
CA PRO A 555 -10.96 8.85 29.07
C PRO A 555 -12.03 7.76 29.10
N THR A 556 -11.71 6.59 28.56
CA THR A 556 -12.57 5.40 28.63
C THR A 556 -11.84 4.30 29.39
N ILE A 557 -12.59 3.44 30.07
CA ILE A 557 -12.05 2.27 30.77
C ILE A 557 -12.24 1.05 29.89
N LYS A 558 -11.15 0.45 29.43
CA LYS A 558 -11.17 -0.80 28.66
C LYS A 558 -11.13 -1.99 29.61
N PHE A 559 -12.30 -2.52 29.96
CA PHE A 559 -12.40 -3.63 30.91
C PHE A 559 -12.19 -4.99 30.22
N ASN A 560 -10.92 -5.40 30.08
CA ASN A 560 -10.52 -6.65 29.43
C ASN A 560 -9.58 -7.51 30.31
N PRO A 561 -10.04 -7.97 31.49
CA PRO A 561 -9.23 -8.83 32.35
C PRO A 561 -9.13 -10.27 31.79
N PRO A 562 -8.18 -11.08 32.27
CA PRO A 562 -8.22 -12.54 32.10
C PRO A 562 -9.52 -13.09 32.69
N LEU A 563 -10.22 -13.98 31.96
CA LEU A 563 -11.55 -14.47 32.34
C LEU A 563 -11.56 -15.98 32.54
N ILE A 564 -12.39 -16.45 33.48
CA ILE A 564 -12.71 -17.86 33.67
C ILE A 564 -14.23 -18.02 33.81
N ASP A 565 -14.81 -18.93 33.02
CA ASP A 565 -16.25 -19.21 33.04
C ASP A 565 -16.56 -20.51 33.78
N THR A 566 -17.17 -20.39 34.94
CA THR A 566 -17.60 -21.53 35.75
C THR A 566 -18.74 -22.32 35.11
N LEU A 567 -19.53 -21.74 34.19
CA LEU A 567 -20.53 -22.49 33.43
C LEU A 567 -19.86 -23.48 32.47
N ALA A 568 -18.83 -23.02 31.76
CA ALA A 568 -18.04 -23.87 30.87
C ALA A 568 -17.32 -24.96 31.66
N LEU A 569 -16.73 -24.63 32.82
CA LEU A 569 -16.12 -25.61 33.72
C LEU A 569 -17.12 -26.62 34.28
N ALA A 570 -18.31 -26.18 34.70
CA ALA A 570 -19.33 -27.07 35.22
C ALA A 570 -19.79 -28.06 34.14
N ARG A 571 -19.90 -27.64 32.88
CA ARG A 571 -20.20 -28.54 31.76
C ARG A 571 -19.10 -29.57 31.52
N LEU A 572 -17.84 -29.19 31.73
CA LEU A 572 -16.69 -30.07 31.58
C LEU A 572 -16.61 -31.12 32.70
N PHE A 573 -16.76 -30.71 33.97
CA PHE A 573 -16.54 -31.59 35.13
C PHE A 573 -17.79 -32.25 35.70
N LEU A 574 -18.98 -31.71 35.38
CA LEU A 574 -20.27 -32.20 35.85
C LEU A 574 -21.24 -32.47 34.66
N PRO A 575 -20.85 -33.25 33.64
CA PRO A 575 -21.63 -33.41 32.42
C PRO A 575 -23.01 -34.04 32.65
N ASP A 576 -23.19 -34.80 33.73
CA ASP A 576 -24.43 -35.53 34.04
C ASP A 576 -25.55 -34.64 34.62
N LEU A 577 -25.26 -33.37 34.94
CA LEU A 577 -26.29 -32.44 35.41
C LEU A 577 -27.28 -32.09 34.29
N LYS A 578 -28.59 -32.12 34.63
CA LYS A 578 -29.67 -31.78 33.68
C LYS A 578 -29.54 -30.35 33.13
N ASN A 579 -29.05 -29.44 33.95
CA ASN A 579 -28.68 -28.08 33.56
C ASN A 579 -27.57 -27.59 34.49
N HIS A 580 -26.79 -26.64 34.01
CA HIS A 580 -25.62 -26.11 34.70
C HIS A 580 -25.84 -24.69 35.21
N ARG A 581 -27.08 -24.29 35.52
CA ARG A 581 -27.33 -22.97 36.14
C ARG A 581 -26.61 -22.89 37.49
N LEU A 582 -26.11 -21.70 37.87
CA LEU A 582 -25.33 -21.49 39.09
C LEU A 582 -25.96 -22.17 40.32
N GLY A 583 -27.25 -21.93 40.58
CA GLY A 583 -27.95 -22.55 41.72
C GLY A 583 -27.97 -24.08 41.71
N GLN A 584 -28.07 -24.72 40.54
CA GLN A 584 -28.04 -26.19 40.44
C GLN A 584 -26.64 -26.76 40.62
N VAL A 585 -25.62 -26.06 40.11
CA VAL A 585 -24.22 -26.43 40.32
C VAL A 585 -23.85 -26.24 41.80
N ALA A 586 -24.25 -25.13 42.41
CA ALA A 586 -24.04 -24.83 43.81
C ALA A 586 -24.72 -25.86 44.72
N GLU A 587 -25.98 -26.23 44.44
CA GLU A 587 -26.69 -27.30 45.16
C GLU A 587 -25.95 -28.64 45.08
N HIS A 588 -25.51 -29.03 43.88
CA HIS A 588 -24.76 -30.28 43.68
C HIS A 588 -23.43 -30.30 44.45
N LEU A 589 -22.72 -29.18 44.44
CA LEU A 589 -21.43 -28.99 45.11
C LEU A 589 -21.57 -28.61 46.60
N ARG A 590 -22.81 -28.53 47.12
CA ARG A 590 -23.14 -28.13 48.49
C ARG A 590 -22.55 -26.76 48.87
N VAL A 591 -22.51 -25.84 47.91
CA VAL A 591 -22.11 -24.44 48.09
C VAL A 591 -23.34 -23.64 48.56
N PRO A 592 -23.22 -22.82 49.62
CA PRO A 592 -24.32 -21.95 50.05
C PRO A 592 -24.68 -20.91 48.99
N LEU A 593 -25.97 -20.68 48.78
CA LEU A 593 -26.51 -19.64 47.91
C LEU A 593 -27.76 -19.05 48.58
N ASP A 594 -27.53 -18.07 49.47
CA ASP A 594 -28.57 -17.44 50.28
C ASP A 594 -29.07 -16.16 49.59
N GLN A 595 -30.32 -16.13 49.12
CA GLN A 595 -30.91 -15.08 48.26
C GLN A 595 -30.34 -15.05 46.82
N ALA A 596 -30.71 -16.04 46.01
CA ALA A 596 -30.43 -16.02 44.57
C ALA A 596 -30.94 -14.73 43.91
N HIS A 597 -30.20 -14.17 42.94
CA HIS A 597 -30.49 -12.89 42.27
C HIS A 597 -30.17 -11.64 43.11
N ARG A 598 -29.14 -11.74 43.94
CA ARG A 598 -28.40 -10.60 44.48
C ARG A 598 -26.93 -10.79 44.12
N ALA A 599 -26.32 -9.76 43.52
CA ALA A 599 -24.98 -9.87 42.97
C ALA A 599 -23.94 -10.42 43.98
N GLU A 600 -24.02 -10.00 45.26
CA GLU A 600 -23.08 -10.46 46.29
C GLU A 600 -23.16 -11.97 46.56
N SER A 601 -24.37 -12.50 46.71
CA SER A 601 -24.58 -13.93 46.98
C SER A 601 -24.10 -14.77 45.80
N ASP A 602 -24.44 -14.32 44.59
CA ASP A 602 -24.15 -15.05 43.35
C ASP A 602 -22.63 -15.01 43.05
N ALA A 603 -21.95 -13.87 43.23
CA ALA A 603 -20.49 -13.75 43.12
C ALA A 603 -19.76 -14.64 44.14
N LEU A 604 -20.20 -14.66 45.40
CA LEU A 604 -19.61 -15.53 46.43
C LEU A 604 -19.76 -17.01 46.07
N ALA A 605 -20.97 -17.43 45.69
CA ALA A 605 -21.23 -18.81 45.29
C ALA A 605 -20.44 -19.20 44.04
N CYS A 606 -20.34 -18.30 43.05
CA CYS A 606 -19.55 -18.51 41.84
C CYS A 606 -18.08 -18.79 42.16
N GLY A 607 -17.45 -17.97 43.01
CA GLY A 607 -16.07 -18.18 43.41
C GLY A 607 -15.85 -19.46 44.23
N MET A 608 -16.80 -19.84 45.09
CA MET A 608 -16.75 -21.13 45.79
C MET A 608 -16.90 -22.32 44.83
N VAL A 609 -17.81 -22.23 43.86
CA VAL A 609 -17.96 -23.24 42.80
C VAL A 609 -16.65 -23.39 42.01
N PHE A 610 -16.05 -22.28 41.56
CA PHE A 610 -14.76 -22.31 40.89
C PHE A 610 -13.68 -22.97 41.76
N SER A 611 -13.58 -22.60 43.03
CA SER A 611 -12.59 -23.16 43.95
C SER A 611 -12.69 -24.69 44.07
N GLN A 612 -13.91 -25.22 44.17
CA GLN A 612 -14.13 -26.67 44.20
C GLN A 612 -13.84 -27.36 42.86
N LEU A 613 -14.24 -26.75 41.73
CA LEU A 613 -13.98 -27.30 40.41
C LEU A 613 -12.49 -27.28 40.06
N TRP A 614 -11.77 -26.22 40.46
CA TRP A 614 -10.32 -26.11 40.35
C TRP A 614 -9.62 -27.23 41.13
N GLN A 615 -9.96 -27.43 42.41
CA GLN A 615 -9.40 -28.54 43.20
C GLN A 615 -9.70 -29.91 42.57
N ARG A 616 -10.91 -30.10 42.04
CA ARG A 616 -11.32 -31.34 41.36
C ARG A 616 -10.58 -31.58 40.05
N SER A 617 -10.19 -30.51 39.34
CA SER A 617 -9.47 -30.60 38.06
C SER A 617 -8.06 -31.17 38.21
N GLN A 618 -7.44 -31.04 39.39
CA GLN A 618 -6.07 -31.44 39.69
C GLN A 618 -4.99 -30.80 38.79
N VAL A 619 -5.34 -29.75 38.03
CA VAL A 619 -4.37 -28.98 37.25
C VAL A 619 -3.65 -27.95 38.12
N THR A 620 -2.48 -27.51 37.66
CA THR A 620 -1.69 -26.48 38.35
C THR A 620 -1.68 -25.14 37.62
N THR A 621 -2.15 -25.11 36.37
CA THR A 621 -2.17 -23.90 35.52
C THR A 621 -3.49 -23.79 34.77
N ILE A 622 -3.87 -22.56 34.41
CA ILE A 622 -5.10 -22.29 33.64
C ILE A 622 -4.97 -22.87 32.21
N ASP A 623 -3.78 -22.85 31.61
CA ASP A 623 -3.55 -23.43 30.29
C ASP A 623 -3.85 -24.93 30.25
N GLN A 624 -3.46 -25.68 31.29
CA GLN A 624 -3.82 -27.09 31.42
C GLN A 624 -5.34 -27.30 31.51
N LEU A 625 -6.07 -26.34 32.10
CA LEU A 625 -7.52 -26.38 32.18
C LEU A 625 -8.16 -26.25 30.79
N ASN A 626 -7.65 -25.34 29.95
CA ASN A 626 -8.07 -25.22 28.55
C ASN A 626 -7.67 -26.44 27.71
N GLN A 627 -6.49 -27.03 27.95
CA GLN A 627 -6.07 -28.28 27.29
C GLN A 627 -7.01 -29.45 27.65
N LEU A 628 -7.43 -29.57 28.92
CA LEU A 628 -8.43 -30.55 29.35
C LEU A 628 -9.80 -30.33 28.68
N ALA A 629 -10.14 -29.08 28.36
CA ALA A 629 -11.33 -28.73 27.58
C ALA A 629 -11.19 -29.03 26.07
N GLY A 630 -10.02 -29.53 25.64
CA GLY A 630 -9.73 -29.86 24.24
C GLY A 630 -9.33 -28.66 23.39
N CYS A 631 -8.83 -27.58 24.02
CA CYS A 631 -8.38 -26.40 23.29
C CYS A 631 -6.96 -26.57 22.77
N LEU A 632 -6.71 -26.01 21.59
CA LEU A 632 -5.38 -25.98 20.98
C LEU A 632 -4.51 -24.92 21.66
N GLY A 633 -3.23 -25.24 21.87
CA GLY A 633 -2.23 -24.24 22.25
C GLY A 633 -1.90 -23.29 21.11
N GLN A 634 -1.25 -22.16 21.41
CA GLN A 634 -0.86 -21.15 20.41
C GLN A 634 -0.07 -21.75 19.24
N ASP A 635 0.91 -22.61 19.51
CA ASP A 635 1.73 -23.28 18.49
C ASP A 635 0.91 -24.21 17.58
N GLU A 636 -0.14 -24.84 18.12
CA GLU A 636 -1.02 -25.73 17.37
C GLU A 636 -1.97 -24.94 16.46
N VAL A 637 -2.45 -23.77 16.89
CA VAL A 637 -3.27 -22.85 16.10
C VAL A 637 -2.51 -22.34 14.86
N VAL A 638 -1.22 -22.02 15.02
CA VAL A 638 -0.36 -21.60 13.91
C VAL A 638 0.20 -22.79 13.11
N GLY A 639 -0.15 -24.03 13.48
CA GLY A 639 0.28 -25.24 12.81
C GLY A 639 -0.15 -25.28 11.33
N HIS A 640 0.72 -25.82 10.48
CA HIS A 640 0.47 -25.92 9.03
C HIS A 640 -0.78 -26.75 8.65
N ASN A 641 -1.20 -27.68 9.51
CA ASN A 641 -2.29 -28.61 9.24
C ASN A 641 -3.68 -28.10 9.69
N GLN A 642 -3.76 -26.91 10.30
CA GLN A 642 -5.04 -26.38 10.74
C GLN A 642 -5.88 -25.92 9.57
N THR A 643 -7.18 -26.23 9.63
CA THR A 643 -8.14 -25.69 8.66
C THR A 643 -8.39 -24.22 8.97
N VAL A 644 -8.23 -23.38 7.97
CA VAL A 644 -8.44 -21.93 8.07
C VAL A 644 -9.66 -21.56 7.24
N TYR A 645 -10.62 -20.93 7.89
CA TYR A 645 -11.85 -20.45 7.28
C TYR A 645 -11.85 -18.93 7.15
N HIS A 646 -12.66 -18.41 6.24
CA HIS A 646 -12.94 -16.98 6.20
C HIS A 646 -14.10 -16.62 7.15
N VAL A 647 -14.07 -15.42 7.72
CA VAL A 647 -15.13 -14.86 8.57
C VAL A 647 -15.25 -13.37 8.33
N ILE A 648 -16.46 -12.83 8.23
CA ILE A 648 -16.67 -11.37 8.14
C ILE A 648 -16.93 -10.81 9.52
N LEU A 649 -16.15 -9.82 9.93
CA LEU A 649 -16.32 -9.08 11.17
C LEU A 649 -16.64 -7.64 10.84
N GLN A 650 -17.75 -7.11 11.37
CA GLN A 650 -18.16 -5.72 11.17
C GLN A 650 -18.32 -5.02 12.51
N ALA A 651 -17.70 -3.84 12.67
CA ALA A 651 -17.83 -3.04 13.87
C ALA A 651 -19.22 -2.37 13.91
N LYS A 652 -20.02 -2.73 14.92
CA LYS A 652 -21.35 -2.13 15.18
C LYS A 652 -21.24 -0.72 15.74
N ASP A 653 -20.24 -0.49 16.59
CA ASP A 653 -20.04 0.72 17.37
C ASP A 653 -18.56 0.87 17.77
N ARG A 654 -18.27 1.83 18.65
CA ARG A 654 -16.91 2.11 19.13
C ARG A 654 -16.29 0.94 19.88
N LEU A 655 -17.07 0.12 20.61
CA LEU A 655 -16.56 -1.07 21.28
C LEU A 655 -16.09 -2.09 20.24
N GLY A 656 -16.96 -2.32 19.26
CA GLY A 656 -16.69 -3.22 18.14
C GLY A 656 -15.42 -2.83 17.39
N LEU A 657 -15.24 -1.53 17.12
CA LEU A 657 -14.05 -1.04 16.43
C LEU A 657 -12.76 -1.26 17.23
N TYR A 658 -12.79 -0.93 18.53
CA TYR A 658 -11.66 -1.18 19.43
C TYR A 658 -11.32 -2.69 19.49
N HIS A 659 -12.33 -3.54 19.62
CA HIS A 659 -12.17 -5.00 19.60
C HIS A 659 -11.67 -5.53 18.25
N LEU A 660 -12.13 -4.96 17.14
CA LEU A 660 -11.63 -5.28 15.81
C LEU A 660 -10.13 -4.98 15.72
N TYR A 661 -9.68 -3.83 16.25
CA TYR A 661 -8.25 -3.48 16.28
C TYR A 661 -7.43 -4.41 17.17
N ARG A 662 -7.97 -4.87 18.32
CA ARG A 662 -7.34 -5.91 19.15
C ARG A 662 -7.19 -7.22 18.37
N ILE A 663 -8.26 -7.72 17.74
CA ILE A 663 -8.25 -8.96 16.96
C ILE A 663 -7.25 -8.88 15.79
N VAL A 664 -7.27 -7.79 15.02
CA VAL A 664 -6.30 -7.57 13.93
C VAL A 664 -4.88 -7.59 14.47
N SER A 665 -4.65 -6.98 15.63
CA SER A 665 -3.31 -6.91 16.20
C SER A 665 -2.82 -8.27 16.70
N ASP A 666 -3.63 -8.98 17.47
CA ASP A 666 -3.29 -10.31 17.97
C ASP A 666 -3.07 -11.31 16.82
N SER A 667 -3.86 -11.22 15.75
CA SER A 667 -3.68 -12.07 14.57
C SER A 667 -2.36 -11.85 13.84
N HIS A 668 -1.80 -10.62 13.85
CA HIS A 668 -0.49 -10.32 13.25
C HIS A 668 0.70 -10.50 14.20
N LEU A 669 0.49 -10.34 15.51
CA LEU A 669 1.56 -10.43 16.51
C LEU A 669 1.74 -11.85 17.03
N ASN A 670 0.62 -12.50 17.40
CA ASN A 670 0.63 -13.75 18.17
C ASN A 670 0.27 -14.97 17.31
N PHE A 671 -0.59 -14.81 16.29
CA PHE A 671 -1.14 -15.93 15.51
C PHE A 671 -0.85 -15.86 14.01
N PHE A 672 0.19 -15.12 13.62
CA PHE A 672 0.56 -15.02 12.21
C PHE A 672 1.26 -16.29 11.72
N HIS A 673 0.69 -16.92 10.68
CA HIS A 673 1.35 -18.00 9.95
C HIS A 673 0.92 -17.96 8.49
N MET A 674 1.79 -17.40 7.64
CA MET A 674 1.54 -16.99 6.24
C MET A 674 0.42 -15.96 6.05
N ARG A 675 -0.61 -16.01 6.90
CA ARG A 675 -1.77 -15.14 7.01
C ARG A 675 -2.02 -14.86 8.52
N PRO A 676 -2.62 -13.71 8.87
CA PRO A 676 -2.94 -13.38 10.25
C PRO A 676 -4.15 -14.19 10.73
N ARG A 677 -3.94 -15.27 11.49
CA ARG A 677 -5.01 -16.18 11.91
C ARG A 677 -5.72 -15.66 13.16
N ILE A 678 -7.01 -15.95 13.28
CA ILE A 678 -7.86 -15.55 14.39
C ILE A 678 -8.37 -16.84 15.05
N PRO A 679 -7.90 -17.20 16.25
CA PRO A 679 -8.53 -18.26 17.04
C PRO A 679 -10.00 -17.92 17.34
N ARG A 680 -10.90 -18.90 17.31
CA ARG A 680 -12.31 -18.69 17.66
C ARG A 680 -12.44 -18.23 19.12
N SER A 681 -11.59 -18.71 20.01
CA SER A 681 -11.51 -18.24 21.40
C SER A 681 -11.28 -16.73 21.51
N LEU A 682 -10.30 -16.21 20.76
CA LEU A 682 -9.95 -14.78 20.71
C LEU A 682 -11.12 -13.95 20.18
N LEU A 683 -11.72 -14.39 19.07
CA LEU A 683 -12.90 -13.72 18.51
C LEU A 683 -14.07 -13.75 19.51
N THR A 684 -14.28 -14.86 20.21
CA THR A 684 -15.33 -14.97 21.24
C THR A 684 -15.09 -13.97 22.37
N TYR A 685 -13.84 -13.83 22.81
CA TYR A 685 -13.47 -12.89 23.87
C TYR A 685 -13.78 -11.44 23.49
N TYR A 686 -13.48 -11.05 22.25
CA TYR A 686 -13.68 -9.70 21.73
C TYR A 686 -14.97 -9.53 20.91
N LYS A 687 -15.91 -10.48 20.98
CA LYS A 687 -17.12 -10.47 20.11
C LYS A 687 -18.05 -9.28 20.37
N ALA A 688 -18.06 -8.72 21.58
CA ALA A 688 -18.98 -7.64 21.92
C ALA A 688 -18.78 -6.41 21.01
N GLY A 689 -19.87 -5.89 20.45
CA GLY A 689 -19.82 -4.77 19.49
C GLY A 689 -19.50 -5.19 18.06
N LEU A 690 -19.28 -6.49 17.77
CA LEU A 690 -19.09 -7.00 16.41
C LEU A 690 -20.33 -7.72 15.89
N ILE A 691 -20.54 -7.64 14.58
CA ILE A 691 -21.45 -8.50 13.82
C ILE A 691 -20.58 -9.51 13.05
N VAL A 692 -20.91 -10.80 13.17
CA VAL A 692 -20.13 -11.90 12.59
C VAL A 692 -20.90 -12.53 11.42
N GLY A 693 -20.38 -12.35 10.21
CA GLY A 693 -20.89 -12.92 8.96
C GLY A 693 -20.15 -14.19 8.56
N SER A 694 -20.83 -15.07 7.82
CA SER A 694 -20.26 -16.38 7.45
C SER A 694 -19.25 -16.38 6.31
N ALA A 695 -19.01 -15.22 5.67
CA ALA A 695 -18.07 -15.01 4.58
C ALA A 695 -18.34 -15.82 3.30
N CYS A 696 -17.33 -15.90 2.44
CA CYS A 696 -17.37 -16.47 1.10
C CYS A 696 -17.38 -18.02 1.11
N GLU A 697 -16.99 -18.62 -0.01
CA GLU A 697 -16.91 -20.06 -0.18
C GLU A 697 -15.92 -20.73 0.77
N ARG A 698 -14.89 -20.01 1.24
CA ARG A 698 -13.97 -20.50 2.28
C ARG A 698 -14.52 -20.34 3.70
N GLY A 699 -15.75 -19.86 3.87
CA GLY A 699 -16.43 -19.74 5.15
C GLY A 699 -16.98 -21.08 5.67
N GLU A 700 -17.07 -21.23 6.99
CA GLU A 700 -17.49 -22.50 7.63
C GLU A 700 -18.92 -22.90 7.27
N ILE A 701 -19.83 -21.94 7.14
CA ILE A 701 -21.24 -22.20 6.79
C ILE A 701 -21.34 -22.70 5.36
N PHE A 702 -20.60 -22.09 4.42
CA PHE A 702 -20.58 -22.54 3.03
C PHE A 702 -19.97 -23.93 2.93
N GLN A 703 -18.80 -24.17 3.55
CA GLN A 703 -18.15 -25.47 3.54
C GLN A 703 -19.02 -26.57 4.18
N SER A 704 -19.73 -26.26 5.26
CA SER A 704 -20.67 -27.19 5.89
C SER A 704 -21.86 -27.51 4.97
N ALA A 705 -22.44 -26.50 4.32
CA ALA A 705 -23.52 -26.69 3.36
C ALA A 705 -23.07 -27.48 2.12
N LEU A 706 -21.87 -27.18 1.60
CA LEU A 706 -21.25 -27.89 0.49
C LEU A 706 -21.05 -29.37 0.82
N ASN A 707 -20.45 -29.69 1.98
CA ASN A 707 -20.20 -31.07 2.40
C ASN A 707 -21.50 -31.86 2.63
N ALA A 708 -22.49 -31.23 3.27
CA ALA A 708 -23.81 -31.83 3.46
C ALA A 708 -24.52 -32.09 2.12
N TYR A 709 -24.43 -31.15 1.18
CA TYR A 709 -24.99 -31.30 -0.17
C TYR A 709 -24.27 -32.40 -0.97
N ARG A 710 -22.94 -32.42 -1.00
CA ARG A 710 -22.15 -33.44 -1.73
C ARG A 710 -22.42 -34.87 -1.26
N SER A 711 -22.88 -35.03 -0.02
CA SER A 711 -23.19 -36.35 0.56
C SER A 711 -24.49 -36.96 0.01
N SER A 712 -25.42 -36.16 -0.51
CA SER A 712 -26.75 -36.61 -0.96
C SER A 712 -27.18 -36.11 -2.33
N TYR A 713 -26.57 -35.01 -2.82
CA TYR A 713 -27.01 -34.20 -3.95
C TYR A 713 -28.49 -33.76 -3.84
N ASP A 714 -29.00 -33.68 -2.61
CA ASP A 714 -30.38 -33.35 -2.30
C ASP A 714 -30.46 -32.32 -1.16
N VAL A 715 -31.21 -31.24 -1.41
CA VAL A 715 -31.34 -30.10 -0.48
C VAL A 715 -31.98 -30.50 0.85
N GLN A 716 -33.01 -31.36 0.84
CA GLN A 716 -33.73 -31.72 2.06
C GLN A 716 -32.89 -32.64 2.95
N GLN A 717 -32.17 -33.59 2.35
CA GLN A 717 -31.23 -34.44 3.08
C GLN A 717 -30.06 -33.64 3.64
N ALA A 718 -29.52 -32.68 2.88
CA ALA A 718 -28.48 -31.78 3.38
C ALA A 718 -28.97 -30.98 4.61
N LEU A 719 -30.17 -30.39 4.54
CA LEU A 719 -30.78 -29.70 5.67
C LEU A 719 -31.03 -30.61 6.88
N GLN A 720 -31.35 -31.88 6.66
CA GLN A 720 -31.50 -32.85 7.75
C GLN A 720 -30.17 -33.13 8.45
N GLN A 721 -29.06 -33.22 7.71
CA GLN A 721 -27.72 -33.38 8.29
C GLN A 721 -27.30 -32.14 9.09
N LEU A 722 -27.64 -30.94 8.61
CA LEU A 722 -27.35 -29.65 9.27
C LEU A 722 -28.18 -29.38 10.54
N ARG A 723 -28.98 -30.36 10.99
CA ARG A 723 -29.63 -30.37 12.32
C ARG A 723 -28.78 -31.06 13.40
N SER A 724 -27.59 -31.54 13.06
CA SER A 724 -26.67 -32.11 14.04
C SER A 724 -26.32 -31.09 15.14
N PRO A 725 -26.07 -31.51 16.39
CA PRO A 725 -25.70 -30.59 17.47
C PRO A 725 -24.48 -29.71 17.15
N GLU A 726 -23.54 -30.23 16.35
CA GLU A 726 -22.36 -29.52 15.86
C GLU A 726 -22.73 -28.42 14.87
N ALA A 727 -23.52 -28.74 13.84
CA ALA A 727 -23.98 -27.76 12.86
C ALA A 727 -24.82 -26.65 13.52
N LEU A 728 -25.71 -27.01 14.45
CA LEU A 728 -26.50 -26.02 15.21
C LEU A 728 -25.63 -25.09 16.05
N ARG A 729 -24.52 -25.60 16.62
CA ARG A 729 -23.57 -24.81 17.39
C ARG A 729 -22.81 -23.86 16.48
N LEU A 730 -22.31 -24.34 15.35
CA LEU A 730 -21.66 -23.52 14.33
C LEU A 730 -22.57 -22.38 13.85
N ALA A 731 -23.80 -22.70 13.46
CA ALA A 731 -24.79 -21.73 13.01
C ALA A 731 -25.15 -20.66 14.05
N ARG A 732 -25.07 -20.98 15.36
CA ARG A 732 -25.33 -20.01 16.44
C ARG A 732 -24.21 -18.98 16.61
N PHE A 733 -22.99 -19.33 16.20
CA PHE A 733 -21.83 -18.44 16.31
C PHE A 733 -21.96 -17.19 15.44
N TYR A 734 -22.53 -17.34 14.25
CA TYR A 734 -22.73 -16.27 13.26
C TYR A 734 -24.02 -15.50 13.51
N ASP A 735 -24.00 -14.21 13.22
CA ASP A 735 -25.15 -13.31 13.32
C ASP A 735 -25.95 -13.30 12.02
N TYR A 736 -25.28 -13.49 10.87
CA TYR A 736 -25.91 -13.69 9.56
C TYR A 736 -25.10 -14.63 8.68
N PHE A 737 -25.76 -15.21 7.68
CA PHE A 737 -25.14 -16.05 6.65
C PHE A 737 -25.01 -15.28 5.35
N GLU A 738 -23.99 -15.62 4.57
CA GLU A 738 -23.76 -15.08 3.24
C GLU A 738 -24.05 -16.12 2.15
N ILE A 739 -24.58 -15.61 1.05
CA ILE A 739 -24.66 -16.31 -0.24
C ILE A 739 -24.14 -15.35 -1.31
N GLN A 740 -23.47 -15.87 -2.33
CA GLN A 740 -22.85 -15.08 -3.38
C GLN A 740 -23.42 -15.46 -4.76
N PRO A 741 -23.33 -14.55 -5.76
CA PRO A 741 -23.64 -14.88 -7.14
C PRO A 741 -22.90 -16.15 -7.59
N LEU A 742 -23.50 -16.85 -8.56
CA LEU A 742 -22.97 -18.15 -8.98
C LEU A 742 -21.58 -18.04 -9.62
N ASP A 743 -21.27 -16.89 -10.24
CA ASP A 743 -19.98 -16.61 -10.87
C ASP A 743 -18.83 -16.66 -9.86
N ASN A 744 -19.01 -16.16 -8.63
CA ASN A 744 -18.02 -16.23 -7.55
C ASN A 744 -17.56 -17.68 -7.30
N ASN A 745 -18.48 -18.64 -7.48
CA ASN A 745 -18.25 -20.06 -7.21
C ASN A 745 -18.14 -20.93 -8.47
N ALA A 746 -18.07 -20.31 -9.65
CA ALA A 746 -18.03 -21.04 -10.93
C ALA A 746 -16.77 -21.89 -11.08
N PHE A 747 -15.69 -21.58 -10.35
CA PHE A 747 -14.45 -22.36 -10.35
C PHE A 747 -14.66 -23.80 -9.85
N TYR A 748 -15.65 -24.04 -8.97
CA TYR A 748 -15.97 -25.41 -8.56
C TYR A 748 -16.43 -26.27 -9.75
N LEU A 749 -17.13 -25.70 -10.73
CA LEU A 749 -17.59 -26.44 -11.92
C LEU A 749 -16.43 -26.84 -12.85
N ARG A 750 -15.30 -26.14 -12.75
CA ARG A 750 -14.09 -26.41 -13.54
C ARG A 750 -13.16 -27.42 -12.87
N ASN A 751 -13.28 -27.58 -11.54
CA ASN A 751 -12.48 -28.52 -10.77
C ASN A 751 -13.18 -29.90 -10.70
N PRO A 752 -12.64 -30.96 -11.33
CA PRO A 752 -13.25 -32.29 -11.30
C PRO A 752 -13.40 -32.87 -9.88
N ASP A 753 -12.53 -32.47 -8.94
CA ASP A 753 -12.53 -32.97 -7.57
C ASP A 753 -13.55 -32.24 -6.67
N SER A 754 -14.21 -31.20 -7.17
CA SER A 754 -15.24 -30.45 -6.43
C SER A 754 -16.52 -31.24 -6.19
N GLY A 755 -16.76 -32.29 -6.99
CA GLY A 755 -18.03 -33.01 -7.02
C GLY A 755 -19.22 -32.18 -7.52
N LEU A 756 -19.04 -30.93 -7.98
CA LEU A 756 -20.08 -30.10 -8.54
C LEU A 756 -19.93 -30.07 -10.07
N THR A 757 -21.02 -30.30 -10.79
CA THR A 757 -20.96 -30.48 -12.26
C THR A 757 -21.85 -29.52 -13.03
N THR A 758 -22.80 -28.88 -12.35
CA THR A 758 -23.78 -28.00 -12.99
C THR A 758 -23.97 -26.70 -12.22
N THR A 759 -24.38 -25.64 -12.92
CA THR A 759 -24.83 -24.39 -12.29
C THR A 759 -26.00 -24.61 -11.33
N GLU A 760 -26.82 -25.64 -11.55
CA GLU A 760 -27.91 -26.03 -10.64
C GLU A 760 -27.38 -26.50 -9.28
N ASP A 761 -26.20 -27.14 -9.23
CA ASP A 761 -25.56 -27.53 -7.96
C ASP A 761 -25.22 -26.31 -7.10
N LEU A 762 -24.65 -25.26 -7.72
CA LEU A 762 -24.36 -24.00 -7.03
C LEU A 762 -25.63 -23.32 -6.52
N GLN A 763 -26.70 -23.32 -7.33
CA GLN A 763 -28.01 -22.81 -6.89
C GLN A 763 -28.56 -23.61 -5.69
N LYS A 764 -28.40 -24.94 -5.69
CA LYS A 764 -28.84 -25.81 -4.60
C LYS A 764 -28.06 -25.56 -3.32
N ILE A 765 -26.75 -25.30 -3.39
CA ILE A 765 -25.94 -24.93 -2.21
C ILE A 765 -26.45 -23.61 -1.62
N ASN A 766 -26.67 -22.58 -2.45
CA ASN A 766 -27.23 -21.31 -1.98
C ASN A 766 -28.63 -21.49 -1.36
N ARG A 767 -29.48 -22.38 -1.92
CA ARG A 767 -30.77 -22.74 -1.31
C ARG A 767 -30.61 -23.44 0.05
N VAL A 768 -29.64 -24.35 0.19
CA VAL A 768 -29.35 -25.01 1.48
C VAL A 768 -28.98 -23.98 2.52
N ILE A 769 -28.07 -23.04 2.22
CA ILE A 769 -27.65 -21.98 3.15
C ILE A 769 -28.83 -21.08 3.50
N PHE A 770 -29.62 -20.65 2.51
CA PHE A 770 -30.78 -19.80 2.73
C PHE A 770 -31.82 -20.45 3.65
N GLU A 771 -32.18 -21.71 3.37
CA GLU A 771 -33.15 -22.45 4.17
C GLU A 771 -32.61 -22.81 5.56
N TRP A 772 -31.32 -23.07 5.69
CA TRP A 772 -30.68 -23.29 6.98
C TRP A 772 -30.72 -22.02 7.84
N GLY A 773 -30.37 -20.87 7.26
CA GLY A 773 -30.49 -19.57 7.92
C GLY A 773 -31.92 -19.31 8.40
N ARG A 774 -32.92 -19.59 7.56
CA ARG A 774 -34.34 -19.47 7.92
C ARG A 774 -34.73 -20.37 9.11
N GLN A 775 -34.29 -21.63 9.12
CA GLN A 775 -34.53 -22.55 10.25
C GLN A 775 -33.88 -22.07 11.55
N MET A 776 -32.70 -21.44 11.44
CA MET A 776 -31.94 -20.89 12.56
C MET A 776 -32.37 -19.46 12.96
N LYS A 777 -33.34 -18.87 12.25
CA LYS A 777 -33.77 -17.47 12.41
C LYS A 777 -32.62 -16.48 12.27
N LYS A 778 -31.76 -16.73 11.27
CA LYS A 778 -30.63 -15.87 10.90
C LYS A 778 -30.97 -15.13 9.62
N TRP A 779 -30.47 -13.90 9.50
CA TRP A 779 -30.48 -13.19 8.23
C TRP A 779 -29.57 -13.90 7.24
N VAL A 780 -29.97 -13.94 5.97
CA VAL A 780 -29.17 -14.50 4.87
C VAL A 780 -28.98 -13.40 3.85
N CYS A 781 -27.77 -12.89 3.72
CA CYS A 781 -27.44 -11.72 2.92
C CYS A 781 -26.75 -12.15 1.62
N ALA A 782 -27.21 -11.61 0.51
CA ALA A 782 -26.55 -11.76 -0.77
C ALA A 782 -25.44 -10.71 -0.89
N THR A 783 -24.18 -11.15 -0.94
CA THR A 783 -23.00 -10.27 -0.95
C THR A 783 -22.19 -10.44 -2.24
N GLY A 784 -21.51 -9.37 -2.66
CA GLY A 784 -20.82 -9.31 -3.95
C GLY A 784 -19.41 -9.92 -3.93
N ASP A 785 -18.75 -9.91 -2.78
CA ASP A 785 -17.32 -10.24 -2.65
C ASP A 785 -16.47 -9.37 -3.58
N VAL A 786 -16.72 -8.07 -3.52
CA VAL A 786 -16.30 -7.13 -4.56
C VAL A 786 -14.79 -6.98 -4.55
N HIS A 787 -14.13 -7.19 -5.69
CA HIS A 787 -12.67 -7.01 -5.85
C HIS A 787 -12.29 -5.87 -6.80
N PHE A 788 -13.25 -5.40 -7.60
CA PHE A 788 -13.11 -4.30 -8.56
C PHE A 788 -14.47 -3.63 -8.79
N VAL A 789 -14.49 -2.37 -9.24
CA VAL A 789 -15.75 -1.63 -9.37
C VAL A 789 -16.53 -2.06 -10.61
N ASN A 790 -15.92 -1.98 -11.78
CA ASN A 790 -16.60 -2.25 -13.06
C ASN A 790 -16.27 -3.65 -13.57
N PRO A 791 -17.17 -4.32 -14.32
CA PRO A 791 -16.87 -5.63 -14.91
C PRO A 791 -15.61 -5.62 -15.78
N ASP A 792 -15.35 -4.52 -16.50
CA ASP A 792 -14.18 -4.36 -17.37
C ASP A 792 -12.84 -4.28 -16.59
N ASP A 793 -12.88 -4.03 -15.28
CA ASP A 793 -11.71 -3.96 -14.41
C ASP A 793 -11.21 -5.35 -13.97
N GLU A 794 -11.94 -6.43 -14.31
CA GLU A 794 -11.55 -7.82 -14.03
C GLU A 794 -10.16 -8.15 -14.58
N ILE A 795 -9.77 -7.55 -15.71
CA ILE A 795 -8.46 -7.73 -16.32
C ILE A 795 -7.31 -7.39 -15.36
N TYR A 796 -7.49 -6.41 -14.47
CA TYR A 796 -6.45 -6.05 -13.51
C TYR A 796 -6.21 -7.18 -12.51
N ARG A 797 -7.28 -7.83 -12.03
CA ARG A 797 -7.18 -8.97 -11.13
C ARG A 797 -6.60 -10.19 -11.84
N ARG A 798 -7.02 -10.45 -13.09
CA ARG A 798 -6.44 -11.49 -13.94
C ARG A 798 -4.92 -11.36 -14.05
N LEU A 799 -4.42 -10.15 -14.31
CA LEU A 799 -2.99 -9.85 -14.40
C LEU A 799 -2.26 -10.17 -13.08
N LEU A 800 -2.85 -9.85 -11.93
CA LEU A 800 -2.29 -10.17 -10.61
C LEU A 800 -2.27 -11.68 -10.35
N MET A 801 -3.37 -12.38 -10.61
CA MET A 801 -3.48 -13.83 -10.42
C MET A 801 -2.48 -14.58 -11.30
N HIS A 802 -2.31 -14.15 -12.56
CA HIS A 802 -1.31 -14.72 -13.45
C HIS A 802 0.12 -14.50 -12.95
N ASP A 803 0.46 -13.29 -12.46
CA ASP A 803 1.80 -13.05 -11.87
C ASP A 803 2.07 -13.89 -10.63
N MET A 804 1.04 -14.21 -9.86
CA MET A 804 1.11 -15.12 -8.71
C MET A 804 1.17 -16.60 -9.09
N GLY A 805 0.97 -16.95 -10.37
CA GLY A 805 1.06 -18.32 -10.88
C GLY A 805 -0.19 -19.17 -10.67
N TYR A 806 -1.38 -18.56 -10.66
CA TYR A 806 -2.64 -19.31 -10.61
C TYR A 806 -2.95 -19.95 -11.97
N ASP A 807 -3.23 -21.26 -11.98
CA ASP A 807 -3.47 -22.05 -13.20
C ASP A 807 -4.74 -21.63 -13.95
N ASP A 808 -5.74 -21.09 -13.24
CA ASP A 808 -7.01 -20.64 -13.82
C ASP A 808 -7.13 -19.11 -13.92
N ALA A 809 -6.00 -18.38 -13.83
CA ALA A 809 -6.00 -16.92 -13.87
C ALA A 809 -6.77 -16.34 -15.07
N ASP A 810 -6.66 -16.95 -16.25
CA ASP A 810 -7.32 -16.49 -17.48
C ASP A 810 -8.82 -16.79 -17.57
N GLN A 811 -9.39 -17.46 -16.56
CA GLN A 811 -10.83 -17.71 -16.49
C GLN A 811 -11.52 -16.52 -15.81
N PRO A 812 -12.32 -15.73 -16.54
CA PRO A 812 -12.93 -14.53 -15.98
C PRO A 812 -13.88 -14.89 -14.85
N THR A 813 -13.76 -14.16 -13.74
CA THR A 813 -14.66 -14.26 -12.59
C THR A 813 -15.15 -12.86 -12.27
N ASP A 814 -16.45 -12.61 -12.46
CA ASP A 814 -17.03 -11.28 -12.23
C ASP A 814 -17.29 -11.03 -10.73
N LEU A 815 -16.31 -10.41 -10.09
CA LEU A 815 -16.35 -9.90 -8.71
C LEU A 815 -16.56 -8.37 -8.71
N SER A 816 -17.28 -7.84 -9.70
CA SER A 816 -17.55 -6.40 -9.78
C SER A 816 -18.59 -5.94 -8.77
N TYR A 817 -18.60 -4.64 -8.49
CA TYR A 817 -19.66 -4.02 -7.69
C TYR A 817 -20.98 -4.00 -8.48
N LYS A 818 -21.83 -5.02 -8.28
CA LYS A 818 -23.12 -5.11 -9.00
C LYS A 818 -24.06 -3.96 -8.61
N THR A 819 -25.09 -3.70 -9.40
CA THR A 819 -26.29 -2.92 -9.00
C THR A 819 -27.31 -3.80 -8.27
N THR A 820 -28.35 -3.20 -7.67
CA THR A 820 -29.45 -3.95 -7.05
C THR A 820 -30.17 -4.85 -8.06
N GLY A 821 -30.46 -4.34 -9.26
CA GLY A 821 -31.10 -5.12 -10.34
C GLY A 821 -30.27 -6.32 -10.77
N GLU A 822 -28.97 -6.11 -11.06
CA GLU A 822 -28.04 -7.20 -11.42
C GLU A 822 -27.96 -8.26 -10.31
N MET A 823 -28.01 -7.85 -9.05
CA MET A 823 -27.99 -8.78 -7.91
C MET A 823 -29.30 -9.54 -7.78
N LEU A 824 -30.46 -8.90 -7.95
CA LEU A 824 -31.76 -9.56 -7.96
C LEU A 824 -31.84 -10.61 -9.09
N ASP A 825 -31.35 -10.27 -10.28
CA ASP A 825 -31.27 -11.19 -11.41
C ASP A 825 -30.36 -12.39 -11.10
N ALA A 826 -29.19 -12.15 -10.48
CA ALA A 826 -28.27 -13.21 -10.08
C ALA A 826 -28.88 -14.21 -9.08
N PHE A 827 -29.89 -13.80 -8.30
CA PHE A 827 -30.59 -14.64 -7.31
C PHE A 827 -32.04 -14.99 -7.69
N ALA A 828 -32.47 -14.72 -8.93
CA ALA A 828 -33.85 -14.92 -9.37
C ALA A 828 -34.35 -16.37 -9.18
N TYR A 829 -33.45 -17.36 -9.19
CA TYR A 829 -33.79 -18.76 -8.94
C TYR A 829 -34.34 -19.03 -7.53
N LEU A 830 -34.08 -18.17 -6.54
CA LEU A 830 -34.67 -18.28 -5.19
C LEU A 830 -36.17 -17.92 -5.16
N GLY A 831 -36.69 -17.30 -6.22
CA GLY A 831 -38.00 -16.69 -6.28
C GLY A 831 -37.97 -15.24 -5.79
N GLU A 832 -38.87 -14.40 -6.34
CA GLU A 832 -38.89 -12.94 -6.14
C GLU A 832 -38.83 -12.52 -4.66
N THR A 833 -39.64 -13.14 -3.80
CA THR A 833 -39.68 -12.81 -2.37
C THR A 833 -38.35 -13.11 -1.66
N ASN A 834 -37.79 -14.30 -1.87
CA ASN A 834 -36.54 -14.70 -1.20
C ASN A 834 -35.34 -13.94 -1.76
N ALA A 835 -35.31 -13.66 -3.06
CA ALA A 835 -34.28 -12.85 -3.68
C ALA A 835 -34.32 -11.41 -3.12
N ARG A 836 -35.50 -10.78 -3.05
CA ARG A 836 -35.66 -9.46 -2.41
C ARG A 836 -35.22 -9.47 -0.95
N MET A 837 -35.58 -10.50 -0.19
CA MET A 837 -35.13 -10.64 1.20
C MET A 837 -33.61 -10.72 1.29
N ALA A 838 -32.98 -11.59 0.50
CA ALA A 838 -31.53 -11.79 0.56
C ALA A 838 -30.73 -10.59 0.04
N VAL A 839 -31.20 -9.92 -1.01
CA VAL A 839 -30.48 -8.84 -1.70
C VAL A 839 -30.72 -7.48 -1.03
N ILE A 840 -31.92 -7.23 -0.49
CA ILE A 840 -32.31 -5.89 -0.02
C ILE A 840 -32.62 -5.92 1.48
N ASP A 841 -33.63 -6.67 1.90
CA ASP A 841 -34.19 -6.53 3.25
C ASP A 841 -33.21 -6.99 4.35
N HIS A 842 -32.53 -8.13 4.15
CA HIS A 842 -31.57 -8.68 5.12
C HIS A 842 -30.29 -7.84 5.21
N PRO A 843 -29.62 -7.43 4.10
CA PRO A 843 -28.48 -6.52 4.18
C PRO A 843 -28.81 -5.19 4.86
N ALA A 844 -30.00 -4.63 4.57
CA ALA A 844 -30.49 -3.42 5.25
C ALA A 844 -30.66 -3.65 6.76
N ALA A 845 -31.18 -4.80 7.19
CA ALA A 845 -31.33 -5.14 8.60
C ALA A 845 -29.97 -5.31 9.33
N ILE A 846 -28.93 -5.80 8.64
CA ILE A 846 -27.57 -5.83 9.19
C ILE A 846 -27.01 -4.42 9.30
N ALA A 847 -27.06 -3.65 8.22
CA ALA A 847 -26.55 -2.29 8.20
C ALA A 847 -27.25 -1.40 9.25
N ALA A 848 -28.55 -1.59 9.50
CA ALA A 848 -29.31 -0.82 10.48
C ALA A 848 -28.82 -1.00 11.93
N GLN A 849 -28.13 -2.10 12.24
CA GLN A 849 -27.57 -2.33 13.57
C GLN A 849 -26.28 -1.52 13.81
N ILE A 850 -25.65 -1.02 12.75
CA ILE A 850 -24.36 -0.33 12.79
C ILE A 850 -24.57 1.17 12.95
N SER A 851 -23.83 1.78 13.87
CA SER A 851 -23.85 3.22 14.14
C SER A 851 -23.54 4.03 12.89
N ALA A 852 -24.43 4.96 12.55
CA ALA A 852 -24.28 5.80 11.37
C ALA A 852 -23.01 6.68 11.43
N ASP A 853 -22.63 7.15 12.61
CA ASP A 853 -21.52 8.10 12.80
C ASP A 853 -20.25 7.45 13.38
N LEU A 854 -20.10 6.12 13.22
CA LEU A 854 -18.87 5.45 13.58
C LEU A 854 -17.70 6.05 12.80
N LYS A 855 -16.63 6.41 13.50
CA LYS A 855 -15.35 6.88 12.95
C LYS A 855 -14.27 5.86 13.27
N PRO A 856 -13.29 5.64 12.38
CA PRO A 856 -12.23 4.67 12.60
C PRO A 856 -11.21 5.12 13.66
N PHE A 857 -11.19 6.40 14.02
CA PHE A 857 -10.35 6.97 15.08
C PHE A 857 -11.01 8.25 15.61
N PRO A 858 -10.70 8.67 16.86
CA PRO A 858 -11.24 9.89 17.45
C PRO A 858 -10.69 11.16 16.79
N ASP A 859 -11.46 12.24 16.84
CA ASP A 859 -11.00 13.56 16.40
C ASP A 859 -10.12 14.23 17.47
N GLY A 860 -9.18 15.06 17.04
CA GLY A 860 -8.36 15.89 17.92
C GLY A 860 -6.93 15.36 18.10
N SER A 861 -6.19 16.02 18.99
CA SER A 861 -4.81 15.67 19.35
C SER A 861 -4.75 15.20 20.80
N PHE A 862 -3.99 14.14 21.05
CA PHE A 862 -3.86 13.47 22.34
C PHE A 862 -2.37 13.41 22.72
N PRO A 863 -1.73 14.54 23.08
CA PRO A 863 -0.33 14.55 23.47
C PRO A 863 -0.15 13.85 24.83
N PRO A 864 0.98 13.14 25.05
CA PRO A 864 1.27 12.57 26.37
C PRO A 864 1.44 13.68 27.41
N LEU A 865 1.02 13.43 28.64
CA LEU A 865 1.14 14.39 29.74
C LEU A 865 2.41 14.15 30.56
N ILE A 866 3.22 15.20 30.73
CA ILE A 866 4.33 15.25 31.68
C ILE A 866 4.18 16.53 32.49
N GLU A 867 3.72 16.42 33.73
CA GLU A 867 3.36 17.58 34.59
C GLU A 867 4.45 18.65 34.66
N GLN A 868 5.72 18.24 34.74
CA GLN A 868 6.86 19.15 34.90
C GLN A 868 7.37 19.74 33.58
N ALA A 869 6.90 19.28 32.41
CA ALA A 869 7.51 19.63 31.13
C ALA A 869 7.42 21.14 30.82
N ALA A 870 6.29 21.78 31.11
CA ALA A 870 6.12 23.22 30.86
C ALA A 870 7.08 24.08 31.70
N ASP A 871 7.25 23.73 32.97
CA ASP A 871 8.15 24.44 33.88
C ASP A 871 9.61 24.19 33.51
N GLU A 872 9.98 22.95 33.17
CA GLU A 872 11.33 22.60 32.72
C GLU A 872 11.70 23.33 31.43
N VAL A 873 10.83 23.35 30.42
CA VAL A 873 11.08 24.09 29.16
C VAL A 873 11.26 25.58 29.44
N ARG A 874 10.42 26.17 30.30
CA ARG A 874 10.55 27.58 30.70
C ARG A 874 11.90 27.84 31.40
N ASN A 875 12.27 26.99 32.37
CA ASN A 875 13.51 27.13 33.13
C ASN A 875 14.76 26.97 32.26
N LEU A 876 14.79 25.96 31.38
CA LEU A 876 15.86 25.74 30.41
C LEU A 876 16.04 26.95 29.49
N THR A 877 14.94 27.45 28.93
CA THR A 877 14.93 28.58 28.01
C THR A 877 15.53 29.84 28.64
N TRP A 878 15.04 30.23 29.83
CA TRP A 878 15.52 31.44 30.50
C TRP A 878 16.95 31.30 31.01
N SER A 879 17.33 30.13 31.52
CA SER A 879 18.69 29.88 31.99
C SER A 879 19.70 29.98 30.84
N ALA A 880 19.38 29.39 29.68
CA ALA A 880 20.21 29.49 28.47
C ALA A 880 20.25 30.91 27.90
N ALA A 881 19.11 31.62 27.88
CA ALA A 881 19.05 33.00 27.41
C ALA A 881 19.93 33.93 28.25
N LEU A 882 19.91 33.77 29.57
CA LEU A 882 20.78 34.50 30.49
C LEU A 882 22.26 34.14 30.29
N ALA A 883 22.58 32.87 30.02
CA ALA A 883 23.96 32.45 29.77
C ALA A 883 24.56 33.03 28.48
N VAL A 884 23.74 33.25 27.45
CA VAL A 884 24.21 33.76 26.14
C VAL A 884 24.09 35.29 26.05
N TYR A 885 22.92 35.83 26.38
CA TYR A 885 22.56 37.23 26.17
C TYR A 885 22.46 38.05 27.47
N GLY A 886 22.69 37.43 28.64
CA GLY A 886 22.51 38.06 29.93
C GLY A 886 23.63 39.04 30.26
N ARG A 887 23.30 40.33 30.27
CA ARG A 887 24.18 41.41 30.73
C ARG A 887 23.55 42.09 31.94
N GLU A 888 24.29 42.15 33.05
CA GLU A 888 23.79 42.72 34.32
C GLU A 888 22.48 42.08 34.82
N GLY A 889 22.28 40.79 34.51
CA GLY A 889 21.07 40.04 34.85
C GLY A 889 19.87 40.34 33.95
N GLN A 890 20.04 41.08 32.85
CA GLN A 890 19.00 41.40 31.88
C GLN A 890 19.34 40.83 30.50
N VAL A 891 18.33 40.33 29.81
CA VAL A 891 18.41 39.98 28.37
C VAL A 891 17.84 41.13 27.51
N PRO A 892 18.35 41.33 26.28
CA PRO A 892 17.83 42.33 25.34
C PRO A 892 16.33 42.17 25.07
N GLU A 893 15.63 43.29 24.89
CA GLU A 893 14.17 43.33 24.65
C GLU A 893 13.75 42.45 23.46
N THR A 894 14.47 42.54 22.33
CA THR A 894 14.22 41.70 21.14
C THR A 894 14.27 40.19 21.43
N VAL A 895 15.14 39.75 22.35
CA VAL A 895 15.26 38.34 22.75
C VAL A 895 14.14 37.99 23.73
N ARG A 896 13.87 38.86 24.71
CA ARG A 896 12.82 38.69 25.71
C ARG A 896 11.45 38.53 25.07
N ASP A 897 11.08 39.47 24.20
CA ASP A 897 9.77 39.50 23.54
C ASP A 897 9.56 38.24 22.68
N ARG A 898 10.64 37.77 22.01
CA ARG A 898 10.61 36.53 21.23
C ARG A 898 10.39 35.32 22.13
N ILE A 899 11.11 35.20 23.25
CA ILE A 899 10.97 34.09 24.20
C ILE A 899 9.57 34.06 24.80
N GLU A 900 9.06 35.18 25.31
CA GLU A 900 7.76 35.25 25.97
C GLU A 900 6.62 34.85 25.02
N ARG A 901 6.65 35.38 23.79
CA ARG A 901 5.68 35.05 22.75
C ARG A 901 5.71 33.57 22.36
N GLU A 902 6.90 33.01 22.15
CA GLU A 902 7.03 31.59 21.79
C GLU A 902 6.62 30.67 22.94
N LEU A 903 7.07 30.94 24.17
CA LEU A 903 6.71 30.12 25.34
C LEU A 903 5.20 30.11 25.60
N ALA A 904 4.53 31.26 25.48
CA ALA A 904 3.07 31.33 25.59
C ALA A 904 2.41 30.40 24.56
N SER A 905 2.80 30.53 23.28
CA SER A 905 2.27 29.69 22.20
C SER A 905 2.57 28.19 22.39
N ILE A 906 3.75 27.82 22.88
CA ILE A 906 4.14 26.40 23.06
C ILE A 906 3.39 25.77 24.23
N ILE A 907 3.25 26.49 25.34
CA ILE A 907 2.64 25.97 26.57
C ILE A 907 1.10 25.95 26.45
N GLU A 908 0.49 27.04 25.97
CA GLU A 908 -0.98 27.14 25.85
C GLU A 908 -1.57 26.11 24.88
N ASN A 909 -0.82 25.76 23.82
CA ASN A 909 -1.22 24.73 22.86
C ASN A 909 -0.73 23.31 23.22
N GLY A 910 -0.14 23.11 24.40
CA GLY A 910 0.23 21.77 24.89
C GLY A 910 1.47 21.12 24.25
N PHE A 911 2.31 21.88 23.55
CA PHE A 911 3.50 21.34 22.86
C PHE A 911 4.77 21.27 23.73
N ALA A 912 4.72 21.76 24.97
CA ALA A 912 5.87 21.76 25.88
C ALA A 912 6.46 20.35 26.11
N VAL A 913 5.60 19.32 26.12
CA VAL A 913 6.04 17.92 26.31
C VAL A 913 6.93 17.47 25.16
N MET A 914 6.59 17.82 23.91
CA MET A 914 7.43 17.48 22.75
C MET A 914 8.80 18.13 22.85
N TYR A 915 8.87 19.43 23.21
CA TYR A 915 10.14 20.14 23.42
C TYR A 915 10.99 19.48 24.50
N TYR A 916 10.37 19.11 25.62
CA TYR A 916 11.08 18.47 26.72
C TYR A 916 11.66 17.11 26.33
N ILE A 917 10.88 16.26 25.64
CA ILE A 917 11.34 14.97 25.14
C ILE A 917 12.49 15.15 24.14
N SER A 918 12.35 16.06 23.18
CA SER A 918 13.38 16.36 22.19
C SER A 918 14.67 16.86 22.85
N HIS A 919 14.58 17.74 23.85
CA HIS A 919 15.74 18.16 24.65
C HIS A 919 16.44 16.97 25.31
N LYS A 920 15.69 16.08 25.97
CA LYS A 920 16.26 14.90 26.64
C LYS A 920 16.94 13.96 25.65
N LEU A 921 16.35 13.76 24.47
CA LEU A 921 16.95 12.93 23.41
C LEU A 921 18.27 13.52 22.90
N VAL A 922 18.30 14.82 22.59
CA VAL A 922 19.52 15.49 22.12
C VAL A 922 20.60 15.47 23.19
N LYS A 923 20.24 15.84 24.42
CA LYS A 923 21.16 15.82 25.56
C LYS A 923 21.77 14.44 25.78
N LYS A 924 20.93 13.39 25.82
CA LYS A 924 21.39 12.02 26.00
C LYS A 924 22.33 11.56 24.89
N SER A 925 21.99 11.87 23.63
CA SER A 925 22.85 11.55 22.48
C SER A 925 24.22 12.21 22.60
N ASN A 926 24.24 13.50 22.93
CA ASN A 926 25.48 14.25 23.09
C ASN A 926 26.34 13.72 24.26
N GLU A 927 25.71 13.36 25.40
CA GLU A 927 26.38 12.73 26.54
C GLU A 927 26.95 11.34 26.20
N ASP A 928 26.26 10.58 25.34
CA ASP A 928 26.72 9.29 24.82
C ASP A 928 27.78 9.43 23.70
N GLY A 929 28.18 10.66 23.33
CA GLY A 929 29.23 10.95 22.36
C GLY A 929 28.77 11.10 20.90
N TYR A 930 27.46 11.20 20.65
CA TYR A 930 26.88 11.31 19.32
C TYR A 930 26.16 12.66 19.13
N ILE A 931 26.70 13.50 18.25
CA ILE A 931 26.11 14.81 17.93
C ILE A 931 24.80 14.61 17.13
N VAL A 932 23.79 15.43 17.43
CA VAL A 932 22.50 15.43 16.73
C VAL A 932 22.42 16.61 15.76
N GLY A 933 22.12 16.32 14.50
CA GLY A 933 21.91 17.36 13.49
C GLY A 933 20.50 17.96 13.57
N SER A 934 20.41 19.28 13.37
CA SER A 934 19.13 19.99 13.26
C SER A 934 18.42 19.70 11.93
N ARG A 935 17.09 19.62 11.95
CA ARG A 935 16.27 19.42 10.74
C ARG A 935 14.87 20.03 10.89
N GLY A 936 14.27 20.37 9.75
CA GLY A 936 12.84 20.71 9.68
C GLY A 936 12.54 22.10 10.23
N SER A 937 11.25 22.34 10.49
CA SER A 937 10.74 23.66 10.84
C SER A 937 11.04 24.10 12.29
N VAL A 938 11.50 23.18 13.16
CA VAL A 938 11.84 23.48 14.56
C VAL A 938 12.95 24.53 14.71
N GLY A 939 13.82 24.67 13.70
CA GLY A 939 14.85 25.73 13.62
C GLY A 939 14.28 27.16 13.59
N SER A 940 12.96 27.31 13.43
CA SER A 940 12.26 28.60 13.48
C SER A 940 11.94 29.06 14.91
N SER A 941 12.14 28.21 15.93
CA SER A 941 11.82 28.48 17.32
C SER A 941 13.06 28.82 18.15
N LEU A 942 13.10 30.03 18.70
CA LEU A 942 14.16 30.45 19.62
C LEU A 942 14.13 29.62 20.91
N VAL A 943 12.94 29.23 21.38
CA VAL A 943 12.79 28.31 22.52
C VAL A 943 13.47 26.97 22.24
N ALA A 944 13.39 26.46 20.99
CA ALA A 944 14.07 25.22 20.61
C ALA A 944 15.60 25.39 20.61
N THR A 945 16.10 26.53 20.12
CA THR A 945 17.54 26.87 20.18
C THR A 945 18.04 26.90 21.61
N LEU A 946 17.32 27.59 22.50
CA LEU A 946 17.72 27.77 23.90
C LEU A 946 17.55 26.50 24.74
N CYS A 947 16.59 25.63 24.38
CA CYS A 947 16.51 24.28 24.94
C CYS A 947 17.58 23.34 24.38
N GLY A 948 18.42 23.74 23.44
CA GLY A 948 19.44 22.88 22.82
C GLY A 948 18.85 21.76 21.95
N ILE A 949 17.65 21.97 21.40
CA ILE A 949 17.00 21.03 20.47
C ILE A 949 17.54 21.24 19.05
N THR A 950 17.85 22.49 18.71
CA THR A 950 18.39 22.89 17.40
C THR A 950 19.53 23.88 17.58
N GLU A 951 20.48 23.86 16.64
CA GLU A 951 21.60 24.80 16.56
C GLU A 951 21.24 26.06 15.74
N VAL A 952 20.08 26.07 15.08
CA VAL A 952 19.64 27.20 14.28
C VAL A 952 19.07 28.27 15.21
N ASN A 953 19.63 29.48 15.15
CA ASN A 953 19.13 30.64 15.90
C ASN A 953 18.23 31.51 15.01
N PRO A 954 16.91 31.59 15.26
CA PRO A 954 15.97 32.26 14.35
C PRO A 954 15.88 33.78 14.56
N LEU A 955 16.65 34.35 15.48
CA LEU A 955 16.69 35.80 15.68
C LEU A 955 17.22 36.53 14.43
N PRO A 956 16.98 37.84 14.29
CA PRO A 956 17.63 38.65 13.26
C PRO A 956 19.16 38.58 13.38
N PRO A 957 19.92 38.81 12.29
CA PRO A 957 21.39 38.80 12.31
C PRO A 957 21.95 39.69 13.42
N HIS A 958 22.85 39.16 14.24
CA HIS A 958 23.43 39.89 15.37
C HIS A 958 24.83 39.44 15.74
N HIS A 959 25.56 40.33 16.41
CA HIS A 959 26.78 40.03 17.14
C HIS A 959 26.47 39.84 18.63
N VAL A 960 27.10 38.86 19.28
CA VAL A 960 27.03 38.68 20.75
C VAL A 960 28.42 38.42 21.31
N CYS A 961 28.82 39.16 22.35
CA CYS A 961 30.13 39.01 22.97
C CYS A 961 30.13 37.80 23.92
N PRO A 962 31.04 36.82 23.74
CA PRO A 962 31.10 35.64 24.62
C PRO A 962 31.63 35.96 26.04
N HIS A 963 32.17 37.17 26.27
CA HIS A 963 32.76 37.55 27.57
C HIS A 963 31.85 38.46 28.40
N CYS A 964 31.28 39.52 27.80
CA CYS A 964 30.44 40.49 28.53
C CYS A 964 28.98 40.49 28.09
N HIS A 965 28.59 39.57 27.19
CA HIS A 965 27.22 39.39 26.69
C HIS A 965 26.60 40.60 25.97
N HIS A 966 27.39 41.64 25.69
CA HIS A 966 26.95 42.75 24.85
C HIS A 966 26.47 42.24 23.49
N SER A 967 25.28 42.67 23.07
CA SER A 967 24.60 42.18 21.87
C SER A 967 24.23 43.33 20.93
N ILE A 968 24.45 43.17 19.63
CA ILE A 968 24.19 44.18 18.60
C ILE A 968 23.41 43.52 17.45
N PHE A 969 22.14 43.86 17.29
CA PHE A 969 21.28 43.37 16.20
C PHE A 969 21.41 44.25 14.96
N ASP A 970 21.51 43.64 13.78
CA ASP A 970 21.45 44.37 12.51
C ASP A 970 20.04 44.89 12.27
N GLN A 971 19.92 46.20 12.13
CA GLN A 971 18.65 46.88 11.81
C GLN A 971 18.56 47.30 10.35
N THR A 972 19.61 47.06 9.55
CA THR A 972 19.68 47.55 8.18
C THR A 972 18.95 46.66 7.18
N GLY A 973 18.72 45.39 7.51
CA GLY A 973 18.16 44.38 6.60
C GLY A 973 19.09 44.03 5.43
N THR A 974 20.36 44.43 5.53
CA THR A 974 21.35 44.22 4.46
C THR A 974 21.83 42.78 4.42
N PHE A 975 21.90 42.13 5.58
CA PHE A 975 22.34 40.75 5.72
C PHE A 975 21.14 39.84 5.95
N GLY A 976 21.07 38.75 5.19
CA GLY A 976 20.04 37.71 5.40
C GLY A 976 20.40 36.71 6.51
N SER A 977 21.68 36.63 6.89
CA SER A 977 22.18 35.74 7.93
C SER A 977 23.27 36.42 8.76
N GLY A 978 23.27 36.13 10.05
CA GLY A 978 24.32 36.51 10.99
C GLY A 978 25.69 35.96 10.61
N TYR A 979 25.75 34.81 9.94
CA TYR A 979 27.02 34.22 9.50
C TYR A 979 27.73 35.06 8.43
N ASP A 980 26.96 35.86 7.69
CA ASP A 980 27.49 36.80 6.69
C ASP A 980 27.95 38.13 7.31
N LEU A 981 27.66 38.37 8.58
CA LEU A 981 28.12 39.59 9.26
C LEU A 981 29.65 39.62 9.29
N PRO A 982 30.28 40.79 9.07
CA PRO A 982 31.73 40.89 9.20
C PRO A 982 32.18 40.61 10.65
N PRO A 983 33.36 40.01 10.86
CA PRO A 983 33.96 39.91 12.19
C PRO A 983 34.05 41.28 12.86
N ARG A 984 33.78 41.34 14.17
CA ARG A 984 33.74 42.59 14.94
C ARG A 984 34.23 42.35 16.37
N ASP A 985 35.01 43.28 16.89
CA ASP A 985 35.39 43.31 18.30
C ASP A 985 34.31 43.97 19.14
N CYS A 986 34.11 43.46 20.35
CA CYS A 986 33.14 43.99 21.29
C CYS A 986 33.50 45.43 21.66
N PRO A 987 32.57 46.39 21.51
CA PRO A 987 32.85 47.79 21.83
C PRO A 987 33.13 48.01 23.32
N ASP A 988 32.66 47.11 24.18
CA ASP A 988 32.73 47.27 25.65
C ASP A 988 33.97 46.60 26.26
N CYS A 989 34.43 45.46 25.73
CA CYS A 989 35.54 44.68 26.31
C CYS A 989 36.62 44.24 25.32
N GLY A 990 36.50 44.59 24.04
CA GLY A 990 37.50 44.31 23.01
C GLY A 990 37.61 42.84 22.56
N HIS A 991 36.84 41.91 23.13
CA HIS A 991 36.81 40.51 22.67
C HIS A 991 36.10 40.38 21.33
N VAL A 992 36.61 39.50 20.46
CA VAL A 992 35.94 39.13 19.20
C VAL A 992 34.53 38.61 19.50
N MET A 993 33.53 39.17 18.85
CA MET A 993 32.12 38.80 19.04
C MET A 993 31.75 37.59 18.18
N ASN A 994 30.88 36.73 18.71
CA ASN A 994 30.21 35.70 17.95
C ASN A 994 29.18 36.35 17.00
N ARG A 995 28.85 35.65 15.92
CA ARG A 995 27.93 36.10 14.88
C ARG A 995 26.85 35.05 14.68
N ASP A 996 25.58 35.43 14.76
CA ASP A 996 24.46 34.49 14.70
C ASP A 996 23.15 35.17 14.28
N GLY A 997 22.08 34.39 14.10
CA GLY A 997 20.74 34.85 13.73
C GLY A 997 20.42 34.67 12.24
N GLN A 998 19.34 33.97 11.93
CA GLN A 998 18.95 33.59 10.57
C GLN A 998 17.64 34.26 10.09
N ASP A 999 17.07 35.16 10.89
CA ASP A 999 15.83 35.89 10.62
C ASP A 999 14.64 35.01 10.22
N ILE A 1000 14.38 33.95 11.01
CA ILE A 1000 13.34 32.96 10.70
C ILE A 1000 12.09 33.24 11.55
N PRO A 1001 10.91 33.39 10.93
CA PRO A 1001 9.66 33.61 11.66
C PRO A 1001 9.17 32.33 12.34
N PHE A 1002 8.82 32.44 13.62
CA PHE A 1002 8.32 31.34 14.46
C PHE A 1002 7.07 30.67 13.89
N GLU A 1003 6.23 31.44 13.22
CA GLU A 1003 4.94 31.03 12.65
C GLU A 1003 5.09 29.98 11.55
N THR A 1004 6.30 29.83 10.98
CA THR A 1004 6.65 28.71 10.08
C THR A 1004 6.48 27.36 10.78
N PHE A 1005 6.73 27.31 12.08
CA PHE A 1005 6.64 26.11 12.91
C PHE A 1005 5.18 25.85 13.33
N LEU A 1006 4.57 26.76 14.10
CA LEU A 1006 3.30 26.57 14.79
C LEU A 1006 2.07 27.26 14.14
N GLY A 1007 2.27 27.97 13.02
CA GLY A 1007 1.23 28.84 12.47
C GLY A 1007 1.01 30.10 13.31
N PHE A 1008 -0.03 30.87 12.99
CA PHE A 1008 -0.37 32.10 13.71
C PHE A 1008 -1.27 31.84 14.92
N ASN A 1009 -2.10 30.78 14.86
CA ASN A 1009 -3.12 30.47 15.88
C ASN A 1009 -2.87 29.13 16.59
N GLY A 1010 -1.71 28.49 16.40
CA GLY A 1010 -1.47 27.13 16.91
C GLY A 1010 -2.30 26.06 16.18
N ASP A 1011 -2.86 26.40 15.01
CA ASP A 1011 -3.72 25.55 14.18
C ASP A 1011 -2.94 24.46 13.43
N LYS A 1012 -1.62 24.57 13.40
CA LYS A 1012 -0.72 23.58 12.83
C LYS A 1012 -0.11 22.72 13.95
N GLN A 1013 -0.37 21.42 13.91
CA GLN A 1013 0.34 20.44 14.73
C GLN A 1013 1.78 20.29 14.19
N PRO A 1014 2.83 20.64 14.95
CA PRO A 1014 4.20 20.62 14.47
C PRO A 1014 4.88 19.27 14.71
N ASP A 1015 5.81 18.90 13.83
CA ASP A 1015 6.72 17.77 14.00
C ASP A 1015 8.13 18.27 14.37
N ILE A 1016 8.80 17.60 15.32
CA ILE A 1016 10.21 17.89 15.66
C ILE A 1016 11.12 16.82 15.03
N ASP A 1017 11.85 17.23 14.00
CA ASP A 1017 12.80 16.37 13.29
C ASP A 1017 14.21 16.45 13.89
N LEU A 1018 14.75 15.31 14.31
CA LEU A 1018 16.11 15.19 14.84
C LEU A 1018 16.93 14.21 13.99
N ASN A 1019 18.08 14.66 13.48
CA ASN A 1019 18.99 13.79 12.72
C ASN A 1019 20.03 13.15 13.65
N PHE A 1020 19.71 11.97 14.17
CA PHE A 1020 20.70 11.14 14.86
C PHE A 1020 21.64 10.45 13.88
N SER A 1021 22.85 10.12 14.33
CA SER A 1021 23.69 9.14 13.62
C SER A 1021 22.92 7.83 13.43
N GLY A 1022 23.09 7.18 12.27
CA GLY A 1022 22.45 5.89 11.99
C GLY A 1022 22.77 4.80 13.02
N GLU A 1023 23.95 4.87 13.64
CA GLU A 1023 24.35 3.97 14.75
C GLU A 1023 23.58 4.25 16.05
N TYR A 1024 23.27 5.52 16.31
CA TYR A 1024 22.66 5.96 17.57
C TYR A 1024 21.14 5.95 17.51
N GLN A 1025 20.55 6.09 16.32
CA GLN A 1025 19.11 6.16 16.12
C GLN A 1025 18.35 5.03 16.85
N PRO A 1026 18.74 3.74 16.82
CA PRO A 1026 18.08 2.70 17.61
C PRO A 1026 18.13 2.92 19.13
N ARG A 1027 19.21 3.51 19.67
CA ARG A 1027 19.36 3.84 21.09
C ARG A 1027 18.46 5.00 21.49
N ALA A 1028 18.36 6.03 20.66
CA ALA A 1028 17.43 7.14 20.87
C ALA A 1028 15.98 6.65 20.96
N HIS A 1029 15.61 5.70 20.10
CA HIS A 1029 14.28 5.10 20.15
C HIS A 1029 14.03 4.27 21.42
N ARG A 1030 15.01 3.47 21.87
CA ARG A 1030 14.90 2.74 23.14
C ARG A 1030 14.76 3.67 24.33
N PHE A 1031 15.41 4.84 24.28
CA PHE A 1031 15.25 5.83 25.34
C PHE A 1031 13.82 6.37 25.45
N ILE A 1032 13.12 6.54 24.32
CA ILE A 1032 11.68 6.90 24.34
C ILE A 1032 10.87 5.76 24.97
N GLU A 1033 11.17 4.52 24.60
CA GLU A 1033 10.52 3.33 25.17
C GLU A 1033 10.74 3.24 26.70
N GLU A 1034 11.94 3.55 27.19
CA GLU A 1034 12.25 3.63 28.63
C GLU A 1034 11.47 4.76 29.33
N MET A 1035 11.21 5.88 28.64
CA MET A 1035 10.47 7.02 29.19
C MET A 1035 8.96 6.77 29.31
N PHE A 1036 8.35 6.14 28.30
CA PHE A 1036 6.89 6.00 28.19
C PHE A 1036 6.38 4.58 28.42
N GLY A 1037 7.27 3.59 28.36
CA GLY A 1037 6.93 2.17 28.39
C GLY A 1037 6.75 1.59 26.99
N SER A 1038 7.07 0.30 26.85
CA SER A 1038 6.96 -0.45 25.61
C SER A 1038 5.52 -0.61 25.11
N SER A 1039 4.54 -0.62 26.01
CA SER A 1039 3.11 -0.66 25.67
C SER A 1039 2.55 0.66 25.13
N HIS A 1040 3.31 1.76 25.23
CA HIS A 1040 2.91 3.09 24.78
C HIS A 1040 3.82 3.67 23.69
N THR A 1041 4.81 2.89 23.21
CA THR A 1041 5.79 3.36 22.23
C THR A 1041 5.84 2.41 21.05
N PHE A 1042 5.49 2.90 19.86
CA PHE A 1042 5.39 2.09 18.65
C PHE A 1042 6.20 2.71 17.50
N ARG A 1043 6.61 1.88 16.54
CA ARG A 1043 7.11 2.40 15.27
C ARG A 1043 5.95 2.84 14.39
N ALA A 1044 6.11 3.94 13.66
CA ALA A 1044 5.19 4.21 12.57
C ALA A 1044 5.39 3.14 11.47
N GLY A 1045 4.31 2.48 11.06
CA GLY A 1045 4.29 1.53 9.95
C GLY A 1045 4.22 2.22 8.60
N THR A 1046 4.64 1.52 7.54
CA THR A 1046 4.45 1.96 6.15
C THR A 1046 3.82 0.86 5.31
N ILE A 1047 3.02 1.24 4.31
CA ILE A 1047 2.42 0.31 3.35
C ILE A 1047 3.16 0.46 2.02
N SER A 1048 3.68 -0.65 1.50
CA SER A 1048 4.35 -0.70 0.21
C SER A 1048 3.41 -1.27 -0.85
N SER A 1049 3.19 -0.51 -1.91
CA SER A 1049 2.27 -0.84 -3.00
C SER A 1049 2.99 -1.01 -4.34
N TYR A 1050 2.28 -1.50 -5.36
CA TYR A 1050 2.78 -1.50 -6.73
C TYR A 1050 2.92 -0.05 -7.23
N ALA A 1051 4.14 0.31 -7.59
CA ALA A 1051 4.46 1.52 -8.33
C ALA A 1051 4.47 1.24 -9.85
N GLU A 1052 4.48 2.31 -10.65
CA GLU A 1052 4.35 2.26 -12.11
C GLU A 1052 5.28 1.24 -12.78
N LYS A 1053 6.58 1.21 -12.44
CA LYS A 1053 7.54 0.28 -13.06
C LYS A 1053 7.18 -1.19 -12.82
N ASN A 1054 6.74 -1.52 -11.60
CA ASN A 1054 6.39 -2.89 -11.24
C ASN A 1054 5.07 -3.31 -11.90
N ALA A 1055 4.08 -2.41 -11.94
CA ALA A 1055 2.81 -2.63 -12.61
C ALA A 1055 2.99 -2.87 -14.12
N GLN A 1056 3.79 -2.04 -14.80
CA GLN A 1056 4.10 -2.25 -16.22
C GLN A 1056 4.84 -3.56 -16.48
N ALA A 1057 5.69 -4.01 -15.56
CA ALA A 1057 6.39 -5.29 -15.70
C ALA A 1057 5.43 -6.48 -15.64
N ILE A 1058 4.44 -6.45 -14.75
CA ILE A 1058 3.39 -7.48 -14.67
C ILE A 1058 2.60 -7.55 -15.98
N VAL A 1059 2.17 -6.40 -16.50
CA VAL A 1059 1.42 -6.33 -17.76
C VAL A 1059 2.26 -6.89 -18.91
N ARG A 1060 3.53 -6.45 -19.06
CA ARG A 1060 4.40 -6.96 -20.13
C ARG A 1060 4.57 -8.47 -20.07
N LYS A 1061 4.87 -9.00 -18.87
CA LYS A 1061 5.05 -10.43 -18.65
C LYS A 1061 3.80 -11.22 -19.06
N TYR A 1062 2.60 -10.76 -18.69
CA TYR A 1062 1.35 -11.40 -19.09
C TYR A 1062 1.21 -11.54 -20.60
N TYR A 1063 1.36 -10.44 -21.35
CA TYR A 1063 1.24 -10.47 -22.81
C TYR A 1063 2.39 -11.24 -23.49
N GLU A 1064 3.60 -11.21 -22.92
CA GLU A 1064 4.74 -12.02 -23.36
C GLU A 1064 4.46 -13.52 -23.22
N ASP A 1065 3.98 -13.96 -22.06
CA ASP A 1065 3.64 -15.36 -21.77
C ASP A 1065 2.50 -15.86 -22.68
N HIS A 1066 1.59 -14.97 -23.06
CA HIS A 1066 0.50 -15.24 -24.02
C HIS A 1066 0.89 -15.09 -25.49
N SER A 1067 2.14 -14.70 -25.80
CA SER A 1067 2.60 -14.40 -27.15
C SER A 1067 1.71 -13.38 -27.90
N GLN A 1068 1.15 -12.43 -27.17
CA GLN A 1068 0.28 -11.38 -27.69
C GLN A 1068 1.03 -10.05 -27.80
N PHE A 1069 0.76 -9.31 -28.87
CA PHE A 1069 1.26 -7.94 -29.01
C PHE A 1069 0.43 -6.99 -28.14
N VAL A 1070 1.10 -6.09 -27.44
CA VAL A 1070 0.45 -5.05 -26.63
C VAL A 1070 1.13 -3.70 -26.88
N THR A 1071 0.33 -2.65 -27.03
CA THR A 1071 0.85 -1.29 -27.23
C THR A 1071 1.37 -0.72 -25.91
N GLN A 1072 2.25 0.29 -25.97
CA GLN A 1072 2.68 1.03 -24.79
C GLN A 1072 1.52 1.82 -24.16
N ALA A 1073 0.55 2.25 -24.97
CA ALA A 1073 -0.67 2.88 -24.46
C ALA A 1073 -1.47 1.90 -23.60
N GLU A 1074 -1.60 0.64 -24.03
CA GLU A 1074 -2.34 -0.38 -23.29
C GLU A 1074 -1.57 -0.84 -22.04
N ILE A 1075 -0.25 -0.98 -22.13
CA ILE A 1075 0.60 -1.22 -20.95
C ILE A 1075 0.39 -0.11 -19.91
N ARG A 1076 0.35 1.16 -20.33
CA ARG A 1076 0.10 2.28 -19.42
C ARG A 1076 -1.30 2.19 -18.82
N ARG A 1077 -2.35 2.00 -19.62
CA ARG A 1077 -3.74 1.86 -19.13
C ARG A 1077 -3.85 0.77 -18.08
N LEU A 1078 -3.42 -0.45 -18.43
CA LEU A 1078 -3.52 -1.61 -17.55
C LEU A 1078 -2.68 -1.46 -16.27
N SER A 1079 -1.52 -0.81 -16.37
CA SER A 1079 -0.70 -0.54 -15.20
C SER A 1079 -1.36 0.38 -14.18
N GLN A 1080 -2.23 1.32 -14.61
CA GLN A 1080 -2.92 2.23 -13.68
C GLN A 1080 -3.88 1.49 -12.74
N GLY A 1081 -4.56 0.44 -13.23
CA GLY A 1081 -5.43 -0.41 -12.40
C GLY A 1081 -4.67 -1.13 -11.28
N LEU A 1082 -3.40 -1.46 -11.51
CA LEU A 1082 -2.54 -2.17 -10.55
C LEU A 1082 -1.84 -1.23 -9.55
N ILE A 1083 -1.61 0.03 -9.92
CA ILE A 1083 -0.92 0.99 -9.06
C ILE A 1083 -1.69 1.20 -7.76
N GLY A 1084 -0.96 1.20 -6.64
CA GLY A 1084 -1.54 1.36 -5.31
C GLY A 1084 -2.01 0.06 -4.65
N VAL A 1085 -2.10 -1.06 -5.38
CA VAL A 1085 -2.39 -2.37 -4.79
C VAL A 1085 -1.28 -2.72 -3.79
N LYS A 1086 -1.66 -3.06 -2.56
CA LYS A 1086 -0.75 -3.42 -1.47
C LYS A 1086 0.06 -4.67 -1.82
N ARG A 1087 1.34 -4.62 -1.49
CA ARG A 1087 2.27 -5.76 -1.63
C ARG A 1087 2.76 -6.27 -0.29
N THR A 1088 3.18 -5.36 0.60
CA THR A 1088 3.77 -5.69 1.90
C THR A 1088 3.73 -4.45 2.81
N THR A 1089 4.12 -4.62 4.07
CA THR A 1089 4.28 -3.54 5.04
C THR A 1089 5.76 -3.32 5.38
N GLY A 1090 6.08 -2.18 5.98
CA GLY A 1090 7.44 -1.80 6.34
C GLY A 1090 7.46 -0.89 7.56
N GLN A 1091 8.63 -0.31 7.82
CA GLN A 1091 8.83 0.62 8.93
C GLN A 1091 9.06 2.02 8.39
N HIS A 1092 8.55 3.02 9.09
CA HIS A 1092 8.95 4.41 8.84
C HIS A 1092 10.43 4.59 9.21
N PRO A 1093 11.24 5.31 8.43
CA PRO A 1093 12.69 5.43 8.65
C PRO A 1093 13.13 6.02 10.00
N GLY A 1094 12.23 6.70 10.72
CA GLY A 1094 12.53 7.27 12.04
C GLY A 1094 11.32 7.67 12.87
N GLY A 1095 10.11 7.26 12.46
CA GLY A 1095 8.87 7.68 13.12
C GLY A 1095 8.60 6.84 14.35
N ILE A 1096 8.38 7.51 15.48
CA ILE A 1096 7.90 6.90 16.72
C ILE A 1096 6.53 7.49 17.04
N VAL A 1097 5.60 6.61 17.38
CA VAL A 1097 4.27 6.96 17.89
C VAL A 1097 4.30 6.74 19.39
N VAL A 1098 3.98 7.79 20.15
CA VAL A 1098 3.85 7.73 21.62
C VAL A 1098 2.37 7.90 21.96
N VAL A 1099 1.81 6.93 22.67
CA VAL A 1099 0.42 6.93 23.12
C VAL A 1099 0.36 7.43 24.56
N PRO A 1100 -0.56 8.35 24.92
CA PRO A 1100 -0.77 8.77 26.30
C PRO A 1100 -1.10 7.60 27.24
N LYS A 1101 -0.82 7.75 28.53
CA LYS A 1101 -1.01 6.65 29.51
C LYS A 1101 -2.49 6.34 29.77
N GLU A 1102 -3.35 7.33 29.59
CA GLU A 1102 -4.79 7.26 29.74
C GLU A 1102 -5.51 6.70 28.49
N ARG A 1103 -4.76 6.30 27.45
CA ARG A 1103 -5.26 5.74 26.20
C ARG A 1103 -4.52 4.46 25.84
N GLU A 1104 -5.12 3.67 24.97
CA GLU A 1104 -4.47 2.52 24.35
C GLU A 1104 -4.25 2.77 22.86
N ILE A 1105 -3.24 2.10 22.26
CA ILE A 1105 -2.98 2.25 20.81
C ILE A 1105 -4.21 1.88 19.96
N TYR A 1106 -5.02 0.94 20.45
CA TYR A 1106 -6.24 0.45 19.78
C TYR A 1106 -7.41 1.46 19.82
N ASP A 1107 -7.28 2.59 20.50
CA ASP A 1107 -8.19 3.72 20.30
C ASP A 1107 -7.94 4.42 18.95
N PHE A 1108 -6.76 4.22 18.35
CA PHE A 1108 -6.32 4.92 17.13
C PHE A 1108 -6.06 3.99 15.95
N THR A 1109 -5.39 2.85 16.19
CA THR A 1109 -4.92 1.96 15.12
C THR A 1109 -4.64 0.55 15.66
N PRO A 1110 -4.83 -0.51 14.85
CA PRO A 1110 -4.21 -1.79 15.13
C PRO A 1110 -2.68 -1.68 15.07
N VAL A 1111 -1.99 -2.73 15.51
CA VAL A 1111 -0.54 -2.87 15.44
C VAL A 1111 -0.13 -4.22 14.87
N GLN A 1112 1.03 -4.29 14.23
CA GLN A 1112 1.54 -5.51 13.62
C GLN A 1112 3.07 -5.56 13.66
N HIS A 1113 3.63 -6.67 13.17
CA HIS A 1113 5.04 -6.71 12.80
C HIS A 1113 5.27 -6.16 11.38
N PRO A 1114 6.38 -5.44 11.15
CA PRO A 1114 6.72 -4.93 9.83
C PRO A 1114 7.06 -6.08 8.88
N ALA A 1115 6.47 -6.07 7.69
CA ALA A 1115 6.54 -7.16 6.72
C ALA A 1115 6.15 -8.53 7.31
N ASP A 1116 5.32 -8.52 8.35
CA ASP A 1116 4.87 -9.68 9.14
C ASP A 1116 6.03 -10.52 9.71
N LYS A 1117 7.19 -9.89 9.92
CA LYS A 1117 8.39 -10.52 10.45
C LYS A 1117 8.69 -9.99 11.85
N ARG A 1118 8.86 -10.90 12.80
CA ARG A 1118 9.31 -10.60 14.16
C ARG A 1118 10.81 -10.23 14.16
N ILE A 1119 11.12 -9.02 13.69
CA ILE A 1119 12.47 -8.46 13.67
C ILE A 1119 12.72 -7.73 15.00
N ASN A 1120 13.50 -8.34 15.89
CA ASN A 1120 13.88 -7.79 17.20
C ASN A 1120 12.69 -7.33 18.06
N GLY A 1121 11.51 -7.94 17.90
CA GLY A 1121 10.30 -7.56 18.64
C GLY A 1121 9.69 -6.21 18.23
N THR A 1122 10.11 -5.62 17.11
CA THR A 1122 9.60 -4.33 16.65
C THR A 1122 8.11 -4.41 16.31
N ILE A 1123 7.31 -3.53 16.91
CA ILE A 1123 5.87 -3.40 16.64
C ILE A 1123 5.63 -2.08 15.90
N THR A 1124 4.89 -2.15 14.80
CA THR A 1124 4.48 -1.01 13.97
C THR A 1124 2.98 -0.78 14.04
N THR A 1125 2.56 0.48 13.97
CA THR A 1125 1.16 0.88 13.73
C THR A 1125 0.66 0.47 12.35
#